data_AF-A0A9P7H349-F1
#
_entry.id   AF-A0A9P7H349-F1
#
_cell.length_a   1.000
_cell.length_b   1.000
_cell.length_c   1.000
_cell.angle_alpha   90.00
_cell.angle_beta   90.00
_cell.angle_gamma   90.00
#
_symmetry.space_group_name_H-M   'P 1'
#
loop_
_entity.id
_entity.type
_entity.pdbx_description
1 polymer ?
#
loop_
_entity_poly.entity_id
_entity_poly.type
_entity_poly.pdbx_seq_one_letter_code
_entity_poly.pdbx_strand_id
1 'polypeptide(L)'
;MKFSILTTLTAIIGSTAAANQAVVINNCPGTIYVQSWPYNGGSPGPLYTLKSGQKFSENMRSSGSTVKIATTRTLTKPLFFGYSSTSKPNYVYYEFSTEFGNPFANKHNILSPGSGCKQFDCKANQAGCYSTPSMKKVFGCPSPSANKAKMANQQHRENLEDELHIEVLPGTEIMTDVGKEHFVKTKESNTVLIPQPSSDPHDPLNWKPLWKFSAIFCVSTMTFTQGFAPLALAPMFPYLIRDYNSTLADVIQFTGVTILILGFSNFVWAPISTSFGRRPVYLASQLICLACHVIRAKASTYGVFMGACVLNGIGAGPSEILQPAVIADIFFLHDRGTWNALYWVVYMGSLMVAPIIAGPMAESVGWQNFWWLNVAVTSLSIILGVFGFPETKWTRAGIVEAEAVGDRGDVTIENNKATHTQGDVEKSTDSPDQSHLEAVLDPQLGKGSPSKKQWMLFQSNSSPLRNILVDVWTPWRLFTYPIVLFASFVVSWSCSNFLILNLTQSQVFAAPPYNMSSQSIGFLNFSILVGALIGLVTAGPFSDWVSAKATTRNGGIREPEMRLPAMIPYVIIMIFGNIITSIGYQRHWPWPVIAVLGYSSAGIQVAALPSIASTYAIDCYKPVTGSLFVAITVNKSLWGYGMGKFVTPWTIKSGFIPVFMTNMALTTLFCGLGAVFYFHGKTFRRWTRNSNVHEVE
;
A
#
# COMPACT_ATOMS: atom_id res chain seq x y z
N MET A 1 43.10 -32.27 9.91
CA MET A 1 42.58 -33.15 10.98
C MET A 1 41.76 -34.26 10.31
N LYS A 2 42.00 -35.51 10.70
CA LYS A 2 41.62 -36.75 10.01
C LYS A 2 40.11 -36.85 9.70
N PHE A 3 39.74 -37.02 8.43
CA PHE A 3 38.38 -37.42 8.03
C PHE A 3 38.15 -38.86 8.49
N SER A 4 37.47 -39.05 9.63
CA SER A 4 36.95 -40.35 10.02
C SER A 4 35.82 -40.72 9.07
N ILE A 5 35.94 -41.90 8.47
CA ILE A 5 34.95 -42.54 7.61
C ILE A 5 33.69 -42.79 8.44
N LEU A 6 32.75 -41.84 8.41
CA LEU A 6 31.45 -41.93 9.09
C LEU A 6 30.44 -42.55 8.13
N THR A 7 29.87 -43.69 8.49
CA THR A 7 28.80 -44.35 7.71
C THR A 7 27.49 -43.58 7.90
N THR A 8 27.05 -42.87 6.85
CA THR A 8 25.87 -41.98 6.88
C THR A 8 24.78 -42.44 5.91
N LEU A 9 23.51 -42.21 6.23
CA LEU A 9 22.41 -42.32 5.27
C LEU A 9 21.87 -40.91 5.02
N THR A 10 21.93 -40.44 3.77
CA THR A 10 21.53 -39.07 3.42
C THR A 10 20.36 -39.11 2.46
N ALA A 11 19.20 -38.65 2.90
CA ALA A 11 18.08 -38.31 2.02
C ALA A 11 18.17 -36.81 1.71
N ILE A 12 18.29 -36.47 0.42
CA ILE A 12 18.40 -35.09 -0.05
C ILE A 12 17.20 -34.82 -0.95
N ILE A 13 16.52 -33.72 -0.65
CA ILE A 13 15.61 -33.03 -1.55
C ILE A 13 16.44 -31.81 -1.98
N GLY A 14 16.90 -31.79 -3.23
CA GLY A 14 17.79 -30.74 -3.73
C GLY A 14 16.99 -29.57 -4.31
N SER A 15 17.40 -28.33 -4.04
CA SER A 15 16.72 -27.11 -4.48
C SER A 15 17.63 -26.11 -5.18
N THR A 16 18.47 -26.57 -6.13
CA THR A 16 19.10 -25.68 -7.13
C THR A 16 19.37 -26.43 -8.44
N ALA A 17 18.89 -25.85 -9.54
CA ALA A 17 19.09 -26.18 -10.97
C ALA A 17 18.76 -27.62 -11.46
N ALA A 18 18.65 -28.59 -10.57
CA ALA A 18 18.15 -29.94 -10.82
C ALA A 18 17.29 -30.36 -9.62
N ALA A 19 16.34 -31.27 -9.83
CA ALA A 19 15.52 -31.93 -8.81
C ALA A 19 14.21 -31.23 -8.37
N ASN A 20 13.16 -31.41 -9.18
CA ASN A 20 11.81 -31.62 -8.64
C ASN A 20 11.69 -33.10 -8.19
N GLN A 21 12.66 -33.58 -7.40
CA GLN A 21 12.90 -35.01 -7.18
C GLN A 21 13.19 -35.34 -5.70
N ALA A 22 12.64 -36.45 -5.22
CA ALA A 22 13.01 -37.08 -3.95
C ALA A 22 14.18 -38.05 -4.18
N VAL A 23 15.30 -37.86 -3.47
CA VAL A 23 16.53 -38.65 -3.65
C VAL A 23 16.95 -39.34 -2.36
N VAL A 24 17.31 -40.63 -2.47
CA VAL A 24 17.88 -41.43 -1.39
C VAL A 24 19.29 -41.86 -1.77
N ILE A 25 20.28 -41.53 -0.93
CA ILE A 25 21.68 -41.90 -1.14
C ILE A 25 22.12 -42.88 -0.05
N ASN A 26 22.60 -44.05 -0.46
CA ASN A 26 23.12 -45.06 0.46
C ASN A 26 24.63 -44.87 0.70
N ASN A 27 25.06 -44.29 1.83
CA ASN A 27 26.48 -44.32 2.24
C ASN A 27 26.75 -45.36 3.34
N CYS A 28 25.85 -46.33 3.53
CA CYS A 28 26.10 -47.48 4.40
C CYS A 28 26.82 -48.60 3.62
N PRO A 29 27.67 -49.40 4.28
CA PRO A 29 28.39 -50.51 3.64
C PRO A 29 27.47 -51.67 3.24
N GLY A 30 26.25 -51.71 3.79
CA GLY A 30 25.22 -52.71 3.48
C GLY A 30 24.35 -52.31 2.29
N THR A 31 23.71 -53.32 1.68
CA THR A 31 22.69 -53.10 0.65
C THR A 31 21.38 -52.65 1.31
N ILE A 32 20.73 -51.63 0.75
CA ILE A 32 19.40 -51.17 1.19
C ILE A 32 18.36 -51.37 0.09
N TYR A 33 17.12 -51.54 0.49
CA TYR A 33 15.97 -51.68 -0.38
C TYR A 33 15.07 -50.46 -0.23
N VAL A 34 14.71 -49.84 -1.36
CA VAL A 34 13.91 -48.61 -1.41
C VAL A 34 12.69 -48.82 -2.28
N GLN A 35 11.52 -48.41 -1.79
CA GLN A 35 10.27 -48.47 -2.53
C GLN A 35 9.37 -47.27 -2.22
N SER A 36 8.81 -46.63 -3.25
CA SER A 36 7.87 -45.52 -3.07
C SER A 36 6.41 -45.96 -3.12
N TRP A 37 5.60 -45.35 -2.26
CA TRP A 37 4.18 -45.60 -2.06
C TRP A 37 3.41 -44.28 -2.18
N PRO A 38 2.59 -44.08 -3.21
CA PRO A 38 1.79 -42.86 -3.35
C PRO A 38 0.66 -42.78 -2.30
N TYR A 39 0.38 -41.58 -1.80
CA TYR A 39 -0.72 -41.37 -0.84
C TYR A 39 -2.13 -41.58 -1.44
N ASN A 40 -2.26 -41.49 -2.77
CA ASN A 40 -3.54 -41.67 -3.48
C ASN A 40 -4.04 -43.13 -3.57
N GLY A 41 -3.41 -44.09 -2.87
CA GLY A 41 -3.78 -45.51 -2.95
C GLY A 41 -3.42 -46.19 -4.27
N GLY A 42 -2.57 -45.57 -5.10
CA GLY A 42 -2.04 -46.18 -6.32
C GLY A 42 -1.07 -47.33 -6.04
N SER A 43 -0.83 -48.18 -7.04
CA SER A 43 0.10 -49.31 -6.92
C SER A 43 1.51 -48.85 -6.50
N PRO A 44 2.19 -49.59 -5.60
CA PRO A 44 3.54 -49.24 -5.16
C PRO A 44 4.54 -49.29 -6.32
N GLY A 45 5.54 -48.40 -6.29
CA GLY A 45 6.61 -48.37 -7.30
C GLY A 45 7.49 -49.63 -7.28
N PRO A 46 8.34 -49.81 -8.31
CA PRO A 46 9.27 -50.94 -8.34
C PRO A 46 10.25 -50.91 -7.15
N LEU A 47 10.62 -52.08 -6.65
CA LEU A 47 11.57 -52.22 -5.53
C LEU A 47 13.01 -52.04 -6.05
N TYR A 48 13.69 -51.00 -5.57
CA TYR A 48 15.08 -50.72 -5.92
C TYR A 48 16.04 -51.33 -4.90
N THR A 49 17.11 -51.96 -5.40
CA THR A 49 18.21 -52.47 -4.58
C THR A 49 19.40 -51.54 -4.74
N LEU A 50 19.79 -50.84 -3.68
CA LEU A 50 20.88 -49.86 -3.70
C LEU A 50 22.09 -50.39 -2.95
N LYS A 51 23.20 -50.56 -3.66
CA LYS A 51 24.53 -50.84 -3.07
C LYS A 51 25.13 -49.56 -2.47
N SER A 52 26.18 -49.71 -1.67
CA SER A 52 26.94 -48.57 -1.12
C SER A 52 27.37 -47.61 -2.23
N GLY A 53 27.06 -46.32 -2.08
CA GLY A 53 27.35 -45.25 -3.03
C GLY A 53 26.29 -45.04 -4.13
N GLN A 54 25.25 -45.88 -4.21
CA GLN A 54 24.19 -45.72 -5.22
C GLN A 54 23.06 -44.80 -4.72
N LYS A 55 22.41 -44.12 -5.68
CA LYS A 55 21.29 -43.20 -5.45
C LYS A 55 20.01 -43.69 -6.12
N PHE A 56 18.89 -43.50 -5.43
CA PHE A 56 17.53 -43.61 -5.98
C PHE A 56 16.95 -42.20 -6.13
N SER A 57 16.22 -41.94 -7.20
CA SER A 57 15.53 -40.66 -7.43
C SER A 57 14.16 -40.87 -8.05
N GLU A 58 13.15 -40.18 -7.55
CA GLU A 58 11.83 -40.09 -8.18
C GLU A 58 11.36 -38.64 -8.28
N ASN A 59 10.53 -38.30 -9.26
CA ASN A 59 9.92 -36.97 -9.35
C ASN A 59 8.87 -36.79 -8.24
N MET A 60 8.82 -35.60 -7.64
CA MET A 60 7.83 -35.27 -6.62
C MET A 60 6.42 -35.29 -7.20
N ARG A 61 5.50 -35.98 -6.52
CA ARG A 61 4.09 -36.10 -6.90
C ARG A 61 3.24 -35.06 -6.17
N SER A 62 2.25 -34.49 -6.86
CA SER A 62 1.32 -33.47 -6.31
C SER A 62 0.44 -33.98 -5.17
N SER A 63 0.22 -35.30 -5.08
CA SER A 63 -0.49 -35.96 -3.99
C SER A 63 0.39 -36.35 -2.81
N GLY A 64 1.70 -36.18 -2.92
CA GLY A 64 2.66 -36.71 -1.98
C GLY A 64 2.93 -38.21 -2.14
N SER A 65 4.09 -38.64 -1.63
CA SER A 65 4.48 -40.05 -1.56
C SER A 65 5.18 -40.36 -0.23
N THR A 66 5.15 -41.63 0.14
CA THR A 66 5.95 -42.19 1.23
C THR A 66 6.99 -43.12 0.66
N VAL A 67 8.26 -42.88 0.94
CA VAL A 67 9.36 -43.73 0.50
C VAL A 67 9.84 -44.57 1.68
N LYS A 68 9.75 -45.89 1.55
CA LYS A 68 10.17 -46.87 2.55
C LYS A 68 11.59 -47.32 2.25
N ILE A 69 12.41 -47.37 3.30
CA ILE A 69 13.82 -47.74 3.25
C ILE A 69 14.06 -48.86 4.29
N ALA A 70 14.56 -50.01 3.86
CA ALA A 70 14.85 -51.14 4.75
C ALA A 70 16.14 -51.88 4.38
N THR A 71 16.63 -52.70 5.30
CA THR A 71 17.79 -53.60 5.08
C THR A 71 17.37 -54.96 4.51
N THR A 72 16.08 -55.29 4.55
CA THR A 72 15.52 -56.57 4.06
C THR A 72 14.60 -56.35 2.86
N ARG A 73 14.61 -57.30 1.91
CA ARG A 73 13.77 -57.25 0.70
C ARG A 73 12.25 -57.29 0.98
N THR A 74 11.85 -57.85 2.12
CA THR A 74 10.46 -57.91 2.62
C THR A 74 9.97 -56.60 3.23
N LEU A 75 10.82 -55.56 3.30
CA LEU A 75 10.54 -54.28 3.96
C LEU A 75 10.00 -54.44 5.40
N THR A 76 10.43 -55.48 6.11
CA THR A 76 10.09 -55.68 7.53
C THR A 76 10.84 -54.67 8.38
N LYS A 77 10.10 -53.81 9.09
CA LYS A 77 10.60 -52.67 9.88
C LYS A 77 11.32 -51.56 9.08
N PRO A 78 10.66 -50.89 8.12
CA PRO A 78 11.27 -49.85 7.31
C PRO A 78 11.30 -48.49 8.02
N LEU A 79 12.37 -47.72 7.82
CA LEU A 79 12.35 -46.27 8.03
C LEU A 79 11.65 -45.64 6.83
N PHE A 80 10.74 -44.69 7.04
CA PHE A 80 10.12 -44.00 5.92
C PHE A 80 10.23 -42.49 6.05
N PHE A 81 10.36 -41.85 4.89
CA PHE A 81 10.17 -40.42 4.76
C PHE A 81 8.95 -40.17 3.89
N GLY A 82 8.07 -39.31 4.39
CA GLY A 82 6.90 -38.85 3.67
C GLY A 82 7.15 -37.45 3.16
N TYR A 83 6.67 -37.14 1.96
CA TYR A 83 6.48 -35.76 1.53
C TYR A 83 5.06 -35.57 1.00
N SER A 84 4.47 -34.39 1.25
CA SER A 84 3.17 -34.01 0.70
C SER A 84 3.14 -32.51 0.40
N SER A 85 2.57 -32.17 -0.76
CA SER A 85 2.25 -30.79 -1.16
C SER A 85 0.82 -30.38 -0.79
N THR A 86 0.06 -31.25 -0.13
CA THR A 86 -1.38 -31.04 0.10
C THR A 86 -1.73 -30.98 1.58
N SER A 87 -1.58 -29.79 2.19
CA SER A 87 -2.58 -29.20 3.07
C SER A 87 -2.25 -27.73 3.29
N LYS A 88 -3.20 -26.83 3.00
CA LYS A 88 -3.09 -25.36 3.05
C LYS A 88 -2.24 -24.87 4.24
N PRO A 89 -1.17 -24.05 4.04
CA PRO A 89 -0.75 -23.30 2.84
C PRO A 89 0.24 -24.08 1.95
N ASN A 90 0.66 -23.52 0.81
CA ASN A 90 1.61 -24.08 -0.18
C ASN A 90 3.00 -24.41 0.42
N TYR A 91 3.08 -25.42 1.28
CA TYR A 91 4.28 -25.94 1.89
C TYR A 91 4.49 -27.38 1.47
N VAL A 92 5.73 -27.74 1.16
CA VAL A 92 6.15 -29.14 1.09
C VAL A 92 6.41 -29.56 2.52
N TYR A 93 5.56 -30.45 3.03
CA TYR A 93 5.76 -31.09 4.32
C TYR A 93 6.66 -32.29 4.14
N TYR A 94 7.62 -32.47 5.04
CA TYR A 94 8.48 -33.65 5.09
C TYR A 94 8.69 -34.08 6.53
N GLU A 95 8.79 -35.40 6.73
CA GLU A 95 9.09 -36.00 8.02
C GLU A 95 9.86 -37.31 7.88
N PHE A 96 10.60 -37.67 8.93
CA PHE A 96 11.05 -39.03 9.17
C PHE A 96 10.16 -39.68 10.22
N SER A 97 9.51 -40.79 9.88
CA SER A 97 8.65 -41.51 10.80
C SER A 97 9.09 -42.96 11.02
N THR A 98 8.86 -43.41 12.23
CA THR A 98 9.26 -44.74 12.74
C THR A 98 8.06 -45.62 13.09
N GLU A 99 6.87 -45.26 12.61
CA GLU A 99 5.60 -45.99 12.83
C GLU A 99 5.71 -47.51 12.57
N PHE A 100 6.52 -47.92 11.59
CA PHE A 100 6.74 -49.32 11.26
C PHE A 100 8.09 -49.86 11.74
N GLY A 101 8.93 -49.06 12.40
CA GLY A 101 10.27 -49.40 12.89
C GLY A 101 11.37 -48.47 12.37
N ASN A 102 12.61 -48.69 12.82
CA ASN A 102 13.80 -48.01 12.30
C ASN A 102 15.00 -48.97 12.29
N PRO A 103 15.37 -49.55 11.13
CA PRO A 103 16.50 -50.48 11.04
C PRO A 103 17.85 -49.74 11.08
N PHE A 104 17.84 -48.41 11.05
CA PHE A 104 19.00 -47.52 11.04
C PHE A 104 19.10 -46.69 12.33
N ALA A 105 18.42 -47.10 13.42
CA ALA A 105 18.42 -46.36 14.68
C ALA A 105 19.84 -46.18 15.28
N ASN A 106 20.74 -47.12 15.01
CA ASN A 106 22.15 -47.08 15.43
C ASN A 106 23.07 -46.30 14.46
N LYS A 107 22.51 -45.66 13.42
CA LYS A 107 23.24 -44.90 12.40
C LYS A 107 22.78 -43.44 12.36
N HIS A 108 23.64 -42.59 11.79
CA HIS A 108 23.36 -41.17 11.60
C HIS A 108 22.49 -40.99 10.33
N ASN A 109 21.30 -40.43 10.53
CA ASN A 109 20.33 -40.22 9.45
C ASN A 109 20.08 -38.72 9.25
N ILE A 110 20.18 -38.28 8.00
CA ILE A 110 20.02 -36.88 7.61
C ILE A 110 18.91 -36.77 6.56
N LEU A 111 17.95 -35.87 6.76
CA LEU A 111 16.96 -35.47 5.75
C LEU A 111 17.02 -33.97 5.55
N SER A 112 17.43 -33.57 4.33
CA SER A 112 17.48 -32.16 3.94
C SER A 112 16.46 -31.87 2.84
N PRO A 113 15.54 -30.92 3.03
CA PRO A 113 14.57 -30.44 2.03
C PRO A 113 15.18 -29.55 0.91
N GLY A 114 16.44 -29.10 1.07
CA GLY A 114 17.09 -28.16 0.15
C GLY A 114 17.62 -26.90 0.85
N SER A 115 18.25 -26.01 0.10
CA SER A 115 18.72 -24.70 0.58
C SER A 115 17.55 -23.84 1.08
N GLY A 116 17.68 -23.30 2.29
CA GLY A 116 16.67 -22.42 2.91
C GLY A 116 15.60 -23.11 3.75
N CYS A 117 15.64 -24.44 3.92
CA CYS A 117 14.66 -25.19 4.70
C CYS A 117 15.29 -25.99 5.86
N LYS A 118 14.52 -26.25 6.93
CA LYS A 118 15.03 -26.89 8.16
C LYS A 118 15.42 -28.35 7.91
N GLN A 119 16.64 -28.73 8.30
CA GLN A 119 17.16 -30.08 8.12
C GLN A 119 16.87 -30.96 9.35
N PHE A 120 16.49 -32.22 9.14
CA PHE A 120 16.54 -33.24 10.19
C PHE A 120 17.95 -33.82 10.24
N ASP A 121 18.61 -33.65 11.38
CA ASP A 121 19.89 -34.26 11.70
C ASP A 121 19.72 -35.14 12.94
N CYS A 122 19.52 -36.44 12.72
CA CYS A 122 19.28 -37.41 13.79
C CYS A 122 20.55 -38.25 14.05
N LYS A 123 21.21 -37.99 15.18
CA LYS A 123 22.38 -38.76 15.63
C LYS A 123 21.99 -40.21 15.97
N ALA A 124 22.99 -41.10 15.96
CA ALA A 124 22.80 -42.50 16.34
C ALA A 124 22.17 -42.63 17.75
N ASN A 125 21.17 -43.51 17.88
CA ASN A 125 20.40 -43.80 19.09
C ASN A 125 19.53 -42.65 19.65
N GLN A 126 19.28 -41.60 18.86
CA GLN A 126 18.43 -40.48 19.29
C GLN A 126 16.94 -40.72 18.94
N ALA A 127 16.25 -41.54 19.73
CA ALA A 127 14.85 -41.92 19.49
C ALA A 127 13.89 -40.72 19.40
N GLY A 128 14.15 -39.66 20.17
CA GLY A 128 13.33 -38.43 20.18
C GLY A 128 13.46 -37.56 18.92
N CYS A 129 14.32 -37.88 17.96
CA CYS A 129 14.46 -37.10 16.71
C CYS A 129 13.37 -37.42 15.67
N TYR A 130 12.76 -38.60 15.77
CA TYR A 130 11.84 -39.15 14.78
C TYR A 130 10.35 -38.91 15.11
N SER A 131 9.50 -38.88 14.09
CA SER A 131 8.04 -38.94 14.27
C SER A 131 7.63 -40.33 14.78
N THR A 132 6.71 -40.33 15.74
CA THR A 132 6.03 -41.52 16.28
C THR A 132 4.51 -41.36 16.10
N PRO A 133 3.71 -42.44 16.14
CA PRO A 133 2.25 -42.34 16.01
C PRO A 133 1.59 -41.37 17.01
N SER A 134 2.19 -41.22 18.20
CA SER A 134 1.75 -40.29 19.26
C SER A 134 2.33 -38.87 19.14
N MET A 135 3.41 -38.65 18.37
CA MET A 135 4.08 -37.36 18.23
C MET A 135 4.64 -37.20 16.81
N LYS A 136 3.88 -36.53 15.93
CA LYS A 136 4.30 -36.21 14.56
C LYS A 136 5.16 -34.96 14.53
N LYS A 137 6.38 -35.07 14.00
CA LYS A 137 7.31 -33.95 13.76
C LYS A 137 7.37 -33.67 12.28
N VAL A 138 6.64 -32.64 11.85
CA VAL A 138 6.55 -32.26 10.44
C VAL A 138 7.11 -30.86 10.26
N PHE A 139 8.02 -30.67 9.30
CA PHE A 139 8.51 -29.35 8.91
C PHE A 139 7.95 -28.96 7.54
N GLY A 140 7.64 -27.67 7.38
CA GLY A 140 7.22 -27.08 6.10
C GLY A 140 8.38 -26.35 5.42
N CYS A 141 8.55 -26.58 4.12
CA CYS A 141 9.40 -25.80 3.23
C CYS A 141 8.49 -25.01 2.27
N PRO A 142 8.72 -23.72 1.99
CA PRO A 142 7.90 -22.96 1.03
C PRO A 142 7.90 -23.65 -0.33
N SER A 143 6.77 -23.63 -1.04
CA SER A 143 6.66 -24.14 -2.41
C SER A 143 7.78 -23.59 -3.33
N PRO A 144 8.30 -24.40 -4.27
CA PRO A 144 9.35 -23.99 -5.22
C PRO A 144 9.02 -22.73 -6.03
N SER A 145 7.74 -22.38 -6.19
CA SER A 145 7.29 -21.16 -6.88
C SER A 145 7.61 -19.86 -6.13
N ALA A 146 7.43 -19.82 -4.81
CA ALA A 146 7.67 -18.61 -4.02
C ALA A 146 9.16 -18.25 -3.91
N ASN A 147 10.04 -19.27 -3.83
CA ASN A 147 11.48 -19.05 -3.81
C ASN A 147 12.04 -18.71 -5.20
N LYS A 148 11.47 -19.27 -6.28
CA LYS A 148 11.83 -18.88 -7.65
C LYS A 148 11.51 -17.42 -7.94
N ALA A 149 10.33 -16.93 -7.54
CA ALA A 149 9.98 -15.52 -7.71
C ALA A 149 10.96 -14.60 -6.95
N LYS A 150 11.32 -14.94 -5.70
CA LYS A 150 12.30 -14.17 -4.92
C LYS A 150 13.70 -14.19 -5.54
N MET A 151 14.19 -15.36 -5.96
CA MET A 151 15.50 -15.48 -6.59
C MET A 151 15.54 -14.83 -7.98
N ALA A 152 14.47 -14.94 -8.77
CA ALA A 152 14.35 -14.28 -10.07
C ALA A 152 14.31 -12.75 -9.93
N ASN A 153 13.58 -12.22 -8.95
CA ASN A 153 13.51 -10.77 -8.73
C ASN A 153 14.84 -10.21 -8.18
N GLN A 154 15.55 -10.99 -7.35
CA GLN A 154 16.88 -10.63 -6.89
C GLN A 154 17.91 -10.69 -8.03
N GLN A 155 17.89 -11.74 -8.84
CA GLN A 155 18.82 -11.91 -9.95
C GLN A 155 18.57 -10.91 -11.08
N HIS A 156 17.31 -10.53 -11.33
CA HIS A 156 16.96 -9.45 -12.24
C HIS A 156 17.51 -8.10 -11.75
N ARG A 157 17.45 -7.82 -10.44
CA ARG A 157 18.05 -6.61 -9.86
C ARG A 157 19.57 -6.60 -9.98
N GLU A 158 20.23 -7.72 -9.67
CA GLU A 158 21.69 -7.84 -9.78
C GLU A 158 22.16 -7.63 -11.24
N ASN A 159 21.45 -8.21 -12.22
CA ASN A 159 21.73 -8.00 -13.64
C ASN A 159 21.58 -6.51 -14.05
N LEU A 160 20.56 -5.82 -13.56
CA LEU A 160 20.34 -4.39 -13.81
C LEU A 160 21.42 -3.50 -13.16
N GLU A 161 21.84 -3.84 -11.93
CA GLU A 161 22.92 -3.13 -11.22
C GLU A 161 24.26 -3.29 -11.94
N ASP A 162 24.53 -4.49 -12.46
CA ASP A 162 25.75 -4.79 -13.22
C ASP A 162 25.77 -4.07 -14.58
N GLU A 163 24.64 -3.96 -15.26
CA GLU A 163 24.53 -3.34 -16.59
C GLU A 163 24.56 -1.79 -16.54
N LEU A 164 24.01 -1.19 -15.48
CA LEU A 164 23.98 0.28 -15.33
C LEU A 164 25.13 0.84 -14.49
N HIS A 165 25.91 -0.01 -13.83
CA HIS A 165 26.93 0.38 -12.85
C HIS A 165 26.38 1.33 -11.74
N ILE A 166 25.11 1.19 -11.38
CA ILE A 166 24.46 1.95 -10.31
C ILE A 166 23.79 1.02 -9.30
N GLU A 167 23.81 1.39 -8.02
CA GLU A 167 23.07 0.68 -6.97
C GLU A 167 21.56 1.01 -7.08
N VAL A 168 20.71 0.03 -7.38
CA VAL A 168 19.26 0.23 -7.55
C VAL A 168 18.57 0.14 -6.18
N LEU A 169 18.45 1.30 -5.55
CA LEU A 169 17.78 1.46 -4.26
C LEU A 169 16.25 1.35 -4.40
N PRO A 170 15.52 0.86 -3.38
CA PRO A 170 14.05 0.74 -3.43
C PRO A 170 13.36 2.08 -3.72
N GLY A 171 12.63 2.17 -4.84
CA GLY A 171 12.00 3.40 -5.32
C GLY A 171 12.77 4.13 -6.45
N THR A 172 13.95 3.67 -6.84
CA THR A 172 14.67 4.18 -8.02
C THR A 172 14.06 3.52 -9.25
N GLU A 173 13.66 4.33 -10.22
CA GLU A 173 13.06 3.85 -11.45
C GLU A 173 13.92 4.20 -12.64
N ILE A 174 14.06 3.22 -13.51
CA ILE A 174 14.76 3.35 -14.77
C ILE A 174 13.68 3.57 -15.83
N MET A 175 13.65 4.78 -16.40
CA MET A 175 12.62 5.20 -17.36
C MET A 175 13.03 4.97 -18.82
N THR A 176 14.18 4.34 -19.03
CA THR A 176 14.77 4.04 -20.33
C THR A 176 15.02 2.54 -20.45
N ASP A 177 14.87 1.96 -21.64
CA ASP A 177 15.26 0.57 -21.85
C ASP A 177 16.76 0.43 -21.63
N VAL A 178 17.16 -0.65 -20.94
CA VAL A 178 18.56 -0.96 -20.70
C VAL A 178 18.79 -2.40 -21.14
N GLY A 179 19.71 -2.60 -22.08
CA GLY A 179 20.16 -3.93 -22.45
C GLY A 179 19.10 -4.78 -23.16
N LYS A 180 18.94 -6.02 -22.66
CA LYS A 180 18.08 -7.08 -23.22
C LYS A 180 16.67 -7.13 -22.59
N GLU A 181 16.38 -6.28 -21.61
CA GLU A 181 15.12 -6.27 -20.86
C GLU A 181 14.22 -5.15 -21.42
N HIS A 182 13.26 -5.50 -22.26
CA HIS A 182 12.30 -4.56 -22.83
C HIS A 182 11.06 -4.47 -21.94
N PHE A 183 10.81 -3.29 -21.36
CA PHE A 183 9.58 -3.05 -20.62
C PHE A 183 8.41 -2.80 -21.59
N VAL A 184 7.20 -3.28 -21.27
CA VAL A 184 5.98 -2.93 -22.02
C VAL A 184 5.74 -1.42 -21.96
N LYS A 185 5.52 -0.79 -23.12
CA LYS A 185 5.37 0.66 -23.25
C LYS A 185 3.98 1.07 -23.73
N THR A 186 3.55 2.28 -23.38
CA THR A 186 2.32 2.89 -23.93
C THR A 186 2.45 3.17 -25.43
N LYS A 187 1.39 2.90 -26.21
CA LYS A 187 1.29 3.13 -27.67
C LYS A 187 1.73 4.53 -28.14
N GLU A 188 1.57 5.56 -27.30
CA GLU A 188 1.71 6.97 -27.70
C GLU A 188 2.97 7.66 -27.17
N SER A 189 3.66 7.12 -26.14
CA SER A 189 4.64 7.89 -25.35
C SER A 189 5.96 7.15 -25.04
N ASN A 190 6.21 5.95 -25.59
CA ASN A 190 7.43 5.16 -25.32
C ASN A 190 7.76 5.04 -23.80
N THR A 191 6.73 5.14 -22.95
CA THR A 191 6.85 5.23 -21.48
C THR A 191 6.61 3.85 -20.88
N VAL A 192 7.53 3.41 -20.03
CA VAL A 192 7.53 2.11 -19.35
C VAL A 192 6.35 1.97 -18.38
N LEU A 193 5.55 0.90 -18.52
CA LEU A 193 4.42 0.61 -17.62
C LEU A 193 4.90 -0.12 -16.36
N ILE A 194 4.72 0.52 -15.20
CA ILE A 194 5.04 -0.06 -13.89
C ILE A 194 3.79 0.09 -13.02
N PRO A 195 3.30 -0.98 -12.36
CA PRO A 195 3.66 -2.40 -12.51
C PRO A 195 3.28 -2.98 -13.89
N GLN A 196 3.91 -4.08 -14.29
CA GLN A 196 3.55 -4.80 -15.52
C GLN A 196 2.10 -5.32 -15.42
N PRO A 197 1.24 -5.06 -16.42
CA PRO A 197 -0.11 -5.61 -16.45
C PRO A 197 -0.05 -7.14 -16.55
N SER A 198 -1.00 -7.83 -15.92
CA SER A 198 -1.17 -9.27 -16.14
C SER A 198 -2.05 -9.53 -17.38
N SER A 199 -1.92 -10.69 -18.00
CA SER A 199 -2.76 -11.10 -19.15
C SER A 199 -4.19 -11.51 -18.80
N ASP A 200 -4.66 -11.29 -17.57
CA ASP A 200 -6.06 -11.54 -17.17
C ASP A 200 -6.94 -10.32 -17.50
N PRO A 201 -8.07 -10.50 -18.23
CA PRO A 201 -9.02 -9.41 -18.52
C PRO A 201 -9.67 -8.79 -17.28
N HIS A 202 -9.62 -9.46 -16.13
CA HIS A 202 -10.22 -8.99 -14.88
C HIS A 202 -9.25 -8.21 -13.99
N ASP A 203 -7.97 -8.11 -14.38
CA ASP A 203 -6.99 -7.28 -13.69
C ASP A 203 -7.48 -5.81 -13.68
N PRO A 204 -7.58 -5.16 -12.51
CA PRO A 204 -7.94 -3.76 -12.40
C PRO A 204 -7.09 -2.79 -13.24
N LEU A 205 -5.85 -3.18 -13.60
CA LEU A 205 -5.02 -2.41 -14.55
C LEU A 205 -5.56 -2.43 -15.98
N ASN A 206 -6.22 -3.51 -16.38
CA ASN A 206 -6.73 -3.71 -17.75
C ASN A 206 -8.18 -3.27 -17.94
N TRP A 207 -8.85 -2.82 -16.87
CA TRP A 207 -10.24 -2.37 -16.95
C TRP A 207 -10.48 -1.25 -17.95
N LYS A 208 -11.65 -1.27 -18.58
CA LYS A 208 -12.14 -0.16 -19.41
C LYS A 208 -12.15 1.16 -18.61
N PRO A 209 -11.89 2.32 -19.25
CA PRO A 209 -11.89 3.63 -18.59
C PRO A 209 -13.14 3.93 -17.78
N LEU A 210 -14.31 3.45 -18.23
CA LEU A 210 -15.59 3.60 -17.52
C LEU A 210 -15.56 3.00 -16.11
N TRP A 211 -15.01 1.79 -15.95
CA TRP A 211 -14.94 1.10 -14.65
C TRP A 211 -13.90 1.74 -13.73
N LYS A 212 -12.76 2.17 -14.29
CA LYS A 212 -11.75 2.95 -13.54
C LYS A 212 -12.34 4.26 -13.03
N PHE A 213 -13.04 4.99 -13.88
CA PHE A 213 -13.72 6.24 -13.51
C PHE A 213 -14.79 6.01 -12.44
N SER A 214 -15.62 4.98 -12.59
CA SER A 214 -16.66 4.64 -11.60
C SER A 214 -16.06 4.33 -10.22
N ALA A 215 -14.98 3.54 -10.17
CA ALA A 215 -14.31 3.22 -8.92
C ALA A 215 -13.71 4.47 -8.23
N ILE A 216 -13.03 5.32 -8.98
CA ILE A 216 -12.46 6.58 -8.47
C ILE A 216 -13.54 7.56 -8.02
N PHE A 217 -14.63 7.67 -8.78
CA PHE A 217 -15.75 8.54 -8.44
C PHE A 217 -16.41 8.12 -7.12
N CYS A 218 -16.63 6.81 -6.92
CA CYS A 218 -17.20 6.29 -5.68
C CYS A 218 -16.32 6.59 -4.46
N VAL A 219 -15.01 6.33 -4.58
CA VAL A 219 -14.06 6.56 -3.48
C VAL A 219 -13.84 8.05 -3.23
N SER A 220 -13.81 8.88 -4.27
CA SER A 220 -13.76 10.35 -4.13
C SER A 220 -15.00 10.88 -3.43
N THR A 221 -16.20 10.38 -3.76
CA THR A 221 -17.44 10.76 -3.07
C THR A 221 -17.39 10.40 -1.58
N MET A 222 -16.84 9.22 -1.25
CA MET A 222 -16.62 8.82 0.13
C MET A 222 -15.68 9.78 0.86
N THR A 223 -14.50 10.04 0.29
CA THR A 223 -13.53 11.00 0.85
C THR A 223 -14.16 12.38 1.05
N PHE A 224 -14.97 12.83 0.10
CA PHE A 224 -15.70 14.10 0.21
C PHE A 224 -16.67 14.09 1.39
N THR A 225 -17.55 13.08 1.48
CA THR A 225 -18.54 13.00 2.58
C THR A 225 -17.91 12.89 3.96
N GLN A 226 -16.85 12.11 4.10
CA GLN A 226 -16.17 11.90 5.38
C GLN A 226 -15.35 13.13 5.82
N GLY A 227 -14.78 13.89 4.86
CA GLY A 227 -14.10 15.15 5.14
C GLY A 227 -15.05 16.34 5.37
N PHE A 228 -16.27 16.30 4.83
CA PHE A 228 -17.25 17.39 4.92
C PHE A 228 -17.77 17.62 6.36
N ALA A 229 -17.89 16.57 7.17
CA ALA A 229 -18.49 16.67 8.50
C ALA A 229 -17.59 17.28 9.61
N PRO A 230 -16.30 16.93 9.75
CA PRO A 230 -15.51 17.30 10.94
C PRO A 230 -15.18 18.80 11.08
N LEU A 231 -14.94 19.51 9.97
CA LEU A 231 -14.55 20.92 9.96
C LEU A 231 -15.69 21.92 9.76
N ALA A 232 -16.91 21.42 9.54
CA ALA A 232 -18.12 22.25 9.48
C ALA A 232 -18.47 22.94 10.81
N LEU A 233 -17.89 22.49 11.93
CA LEU A 233 -18.25 22.93 13.27
C LEU A 233 -17.82 24.37 13.58
N ALA A 234 -16.74 24.87 12.97
CA ALA A 234 -16.17 26.17 13.30
C ALA A 234 -17.17 27.36 13.22
N PRO A 235 -17.88 27.59 12.10
CA PRO A 235 -18.90 28.63 12.04
C PRO A 235 -20.10 28.36 12.95
N MET A 236 -20.32 27.11 13.37
CA MET A 236 -21.42 26.69 14.25
C MET A 236 -21.10 26.83 15.75
N PHE A 237 -19.84 27.08 16.12
CA PHE A 237 -19.43 27.16 17.53
C PHE A 237 -20.29 28.12 18.38
N PRO A 238 -20.66 29.33 17.92
CA PRO A 238 -21.50 30.23 18.71
C PRO A 238 -22.88 29.64 19.06
N TYR A 239 -23.49 28.88 18.14
CA TYR A 239 -24.79 28.25 18.36
C TYR A 239 -24.68 27.04 19.29
N LEU A 240 -23.63 26.22 19.12
CA LEU A 240 -23.38 25.05 19.98
C LEU A 240 -23.08 25.46 21.43
N ILE A 241 -22.35 26.58 21.63
CA ILE A 241 -22.10 27.17 22.95
C ILE A 241 -23.41 27.57 23.63
N ARG A 242 -24.31 28.22 22.87
CA ARG A 242 -25.61 28.67 23.38
C ARG A 242 -26.53 27.51 23.74
N ASP A 243 -26.66 26.52 22.85
CA ASP A 243 -27.63 25.42 23.02
C ASP A 243 -27.19 24.39 24.07
N TYR A 244 -25.88 24.13 24.20
CA TYR A 244 -25.34 23.20 25.19
C TYR A 244 -24.86 23.87 26.48
N ASN A 245 -24.92 25.20 26.58
CA ASN A 245 -24.42 25.98 27.71
C ASN A 245 -22.98 25.59 28.10
N SER A 246 -22.10 25.50 27.10
CA SER A 246 -20.72 25.00 27.23
C SER A 246 -19.68 26.05 26.86
N THR A 247 -18.43 25.89 27.27
CA THR A 247 -17.37 26.84 26.91
C THR A 247 -16.89 26.63 25.48
N LEU A 248 -16.20 27.62 24.92
CA LEU A 248 -15.57 27.49 23.60
C LEU A 248 -14.52 26.38 23.54
N ALA A 249 -13.79 26.17 24.64
CA ALA A 249 -12.84 25.06 24.74
C ALA A 249 -13.55 23.71 24.61
N ASP A 250 -14.74 23.56 25.20
CA ASP A 250 -15.52 22.32 25.17
C ASP A 250 -16.06 22.00 23.78
N VAL A 251 -16.49 23.01 23.02
CA VAL A 251 -17.02 22.81 21.66
C VAL A 251 -15.88 22.53 20.67
N ILE A 252 -14.70 23.12 20.85
CA ILE A 252 -13.51 22.80 20.05
C ILE A 252 -13.06 21.34 20.26
N GLN A 253 -13.32 20.75 21.45
CA GLN A 253 -13.04 19.33 21.68
C GLN A 253 -13.84 18.42 20.73
N PHE A 254 -15.02 18.82 20.23
CA PHE A 254 -15.76 18.01 19.26
C PHE A 254 -14.94 17.75 17.99
N THR A 255 -14.29 18.80 17.46
CA THR A 255 -13.40 18.67 16.29
C THR A 255 -12.13 17.93 16.67
N GLY A 256 -11.49 18.27 17.80
CA GLY A 256 -10.24 17.65 18.23
C GLY A 256 -10.36 16.14 18.46
N VAL A 257 -11.36 15.69 19.21
CA VAL A 257 -11.60 14.27 19.51
C VAL A 257 -11.93 13.49 18.23
N THR A 258 -12.73 14.08 17.33
CA THR A 258 -13.03 13.45 16.03
C THR A 258 -11.74 13.21 15.24
N ILE A 259 -10.85 14.21 15.15
CA ILE A 259 -9.57 14.11 14.45
C ILE A 259 -8.68 13.03 15.10
N LEU A 260 -8.58 13.00 16.43
CA LEU A 260 -7.77 12.00 17.13
C LEU A 260 -8.20 10.57 16.79
N ILE A 261 -9.51 10.30 16.95
CA ILE A 261 -10.06 8.97 16.72
C ILE A 261 -9.97 8.59 15.24
N LEU A 262 -10.13 9.56 14.33
CA LEU A 262 -9.95 9.35 12.89
C LEU A 262 -8.57 8.76 12.58
N GLY A 263 -7.49 9.37 13.08
CA GLY A 263 -6.14 8.84 12.86
C GLY A 263 -5.92 7.45 13.44
N PHE A 264 -6.33 7.22 14.69
CA PHE A 264 -6.14 5.91 15.34
C PHE A 264 -7.02 4.82 14.74
N SER A 265 -8.18 5.15 14.18
CA SER A 265 -9.05 4.17 13.52
C SER A 265 -8.39 3.51 12.29
N ASN A 266 -7.41 4.18 11.67
CA ASN A 266 -6.67 3.65 10.53
C ASN A 266 -5.86 2.39 10.86
N PHE A 267 -5.45 2.20 12.13
CA PHE A 267 -4.84 0.94 12.58
C PHE A 267 -5.77 -0.25 12.49
N VAL A 268 -7.09 -0.04 12.55
CA VAL A 268 -8.10 -1.09 12.44
C VAL A 268 -8.50 -1.25 10.98
N TRP A 269 -8.75 -0.16 10.28
CA TRP A 269 -9.26 -0.20 8.92
C TRP A 269 -8.24 -0.63 7.87
N ALA A 270 -6.96 -0.27 8.01
CA ALA A 270 -5.95 -0.67 7.03
C ALA A 270 -5.76 -2.20 6.94
N PRO A 271 -5.58 -2.94 8.06
CA PRO A 271 -5.51 -4.40 8.05
C PRO A 271 -6.79 -5.08 7.55
N ILE A 272 -7.95 -4.50 7.85
CA ILE A 272 -9.23 -5.03 7.35
C ILE A 272 -9.30 -4.83 5.82
N SER A 273 -8.85 -3.68 5.33
CA SER A 273 -8.84 -3.35 3.90
C SER A 273 -7.90 -4.24 3.10
N THR A 274 -6.72 -4.53 3.64
CA THR A 274 -5.78 -5.48 3.02
C THR A 274 -6.29 -6.92 3.13
N SER A 275 -6.90 -7.32 4.24
CA SER A 275 -7.23 -8.73 4.45
C SER A 275 -8.56 -9.17 3.84
N PHE A 276 -9.58 -8.33 3.90
CA PHE A 276 -10.95 -8.65 3.46
C PHE A 276 -11.35 -7.99 2.14
N GLY A 277 -10.58 -7.01 1.67
CA GLY A 277 -10.84 -6.24 0.44
C GLY A 277 -11.17 -4.77 0.70
N ARG A 278 -11.17 -3.98 -0.37
CA ARG A 278 -11.46 -2.53 -0.34
C ARG A 278 -12.97 -2.27 -0.20
N ARG A 279 -13.82 -3.08 -0.83
CA ARG A 279 -15.29 -2.91 -0.84
C ARG A 279 -15.97 -3.02 0.53
N PRO A 280 -15.68 -4.00 1.41
CA PRO A 280 -16.34 -4.07 2.72
C PRO A 280 -15.99 -2.89 3.61
N VAL A 281 -14.74 -2.40 3.53
CA VAL A 281 -14.29 -1.22 4.29
C VAL A 281 -15.01 0.04 3.82
N TYR A 282 -15.16 0.23 2.51
CA TYR A 282 -15.95 1.32 1.95
C TYR A 282 -17.36 1.37 2.54
N LEU A 283 -18.10 0.25 2.46
CA LEU A 283 -19.52 0.21 2.87
C LEU A 283 -19.69 0.30 4.38
N ALA A 284 -18.89 -0.43 5.16
CA ALA A 284 -19.00 -0.43 6.61
C ALA A 284 -18.68 0.94 7.22
N SER A 285 -17.63 1.60 6.72
CA SER A 285 -17.23 2.93 7.21
C SER A 285 -18.29 4.00 6.92
N GLN A 286 -18.88 3.98 5.73
CA GLN A 286 -19.96 4.91 5.37
C GLN A 286 -21.24 4.68 6.18
N LEU A 287 -21.59 3.44 6.51
CA LEU A 287 -22.74 3.16 7.38
C LEU A 287 -22.53 3.69 8.81
N ILE A 288 -21.30 3.59 9.34
CA ILE A 288 -20.94 4.16 10.64
C ILE A 288 -21.05 5.69 10.60
N CYS A 289 -20.55 6.33 9.54
CA CYS A 289 -20.68 7.78 9.33
C CYS A 289 -22.16 8.21 9.22
N LEU A 290 -22.97 7.47 8.47
CA LEU A 290 -24.40 7.74 8.32
C LEU A 290 -25.11 7.72 9.68
N ALA A 291 -24.88 6.68 10.48
CA ALA A 291 -25.44 6.57 11.83
C ALA A 291 -25.02 7.75 12.71
N CYS A 292 -23.74 8.14 12.64
CA CYS A 292 -23.25 9.31 13.35
C CYS A 292 -23.98 10.60 12.92
N HIS A 293 -24.18 10.85 11.63
CA HIS A 293 -24.83 12.08 11.17
C HIS A 293 -26.27 12.17 11.67
N VAL A 294 -27.00 11.04 11.72
CA VAL A 294 -28.34 10.97 12.31
C VAL A 294 -28.30 11.28 13.81
N ILE A 295 -27.33 10.74 14.55
CA ILE A 295 -27.17 11.02 15.99
C ILE A 295 -26.84 12.51 16.22
N ARG A 296 -25.93 13.10 15.43
CA ARG A 296 -25.59 14.53 15.53
C ARG A 296 -26.79 15.44 15.22
N ALA A 297 -27.64 15.06 14.27
CA ALA A 297 -28.84 15.82 13.92
C ALA A 297 -29.89 15.83 15.05
N LYS A 298 -29.96 14.76 15.86
CA LYS A 298 -30.93 14.61 16.96
C LYS A 298 -30.34 14.83 18.34
N ALA A 299 -29.05 15.17 18.45
CA ALA A 299 -28.37 15.32 19.72
C ALA A 299 -28.93 16.52 20.49
N SER A 300 -29.43 16.28 21.70
CA SER A 300 -29.94 17.31 22.61
C SER A 300 -28.99 17.61 23.78
N THR A 301 -27.91 16.85 23.91
CA THR A 301 -26.95 16.97 25.02
C THR A 301 -25.51 16.91 24.52
N TYR A 302 -24.62 17.65 25.19
CA TYR A 302 -23.18 17.68 24.90
C TYR A 302 -22.57 16.26 24.79
N GLY A 303 -22.89 15.38 25.74
CA GLY A 303 -22.34 14.01 25.77
C GLY A 303 -22.77 13.16 24.58
N VAL A 304 -24.03 13.30 24.13
CA VAL A 304 -24.53 12.57 22.94
C VAL A 304 -23.83 13.06 21.68
N PHE A 305 -23.64 14.38 21.56
CA PHE A 305 -22.91 14.97 20.44
C PHE A 305 -21.43 14.55 20.44
N MET A 306 -20.78 14.52 21.61
CA MET A 306 -19.40 14.04 21.75
C MET A 306 -19.27 12.55 21.40
N GLY A 307 -20.20 11.71 21.85
CA GLY A 307 -20.23 10.29 21.49
C GLY A 307 -20.39 10.07 19.98
N ALA A 308 -21.22 10.90 19.34
CA ALA A 308 -21.33 10.90 17.89
C ALA A 308 -20.01 11.33 17.23
N CYS A 309 -19.28 12.31 17.77
CA CYS A 309 -17.95 12.68 17.29
C CYS A 309 -16.93 11.53 17.34
N VAL A 310 -16.92 10.75 18.41
CA VAL A 310 -16.10 9.54 18.49
C VAL A 310 -16.49 8.54 17.40
N LEU A 311 -17.79 8.29 17.23
CA LEU A 311 -18.29 7.38 16.20
C LEU A 311 -17.94 7.86 14.78
N ASN A 312 -18.02 9.17 14.52
CA ASN A 312 -17.60 9.77 13.25
C ASN A 312 -16.12 9.54 12.99
N GLY A 313 -15.26 9.73 14.00
CA GLY A 313 -13.83 9.47 13.88
C GLY A 313 -13.56 8.03 13.44
N ILE A 314 -14.24 7.05 14.04
CA ILE A 314 -14.11 5.64 13.66
C ILE A 314 -14.56 5.42 12.21
N GLY A 315 -15.68 6.01 11.79
CA GLY A 315 -16.19 5.85 10.42
C GLY A 315 -15.40 6.61 9.36
N ALA A 316 -14.75 7.73 9.71
CA ALA A 316 -14.10 8.63 8.76
C ALA A 316 -12.64 8.28 8.45
N GLY A 317 -11.99 7.39 9.23
CA GLY A 317 -10.59 6.99 9.00
C GLY A 317 -10.30 6.48 7.58
N PRO A 318 -11.11 5.54 7.03
CA PRO A 318 -10.86 4.93 5.74
C PRO A 318 -10.72 5.90 4.56
N SER A 319 -11.28 7.11 4.64
CA SER A 319 -11.10 8.14 3.60
C SER A 319 -9.64 8.45 3.29
N GLU A 320 -8.74 8.39 4.27
CA GLU A 320 -7.34 8.78 4.11
C GLU A 320 -6.45 7.64 3.58
N ILE A 321 -6.89 6.38 3.71
CA ILE A 321 -6.12 5.20 3.30
C ILE A 321 -6.66 4.53 2.04
N LEU A 322 -7.98 4.56 1.82
CA LEU A 322 -8.62 3.74 0.79
C LEU A 322 -8.42 4.33 -0.60
N GLN A 323 -8.48 5.66 -0.73
CA GLN A 323 -8.32 6.31 -2.03
C GLN A 323 -6.92 6.15 -2.63
N PRO A 324 -5.82 6.43 -1.89
CA PRO A 324 -4.48 6.17 -2.41
C PRO A 324 -4.24 4.69 -2.71
N ALA A 325 -4.82 3.78 -1.91
CA ALA A 325 -4.73 2.35 -2.14
C ALA A 325 -5.44 1.91 -3.44
N VAL A 326 -6.66 2.40 -3.68
CA VAL A 326 -7.41 2.12 -4.91
C VAL A 326 -6.70 2.69 -6.14
N ILE A 327 -6.13 3.90 -6.04
CA ILE A 327 -5.32 4.51 -7.11
C ILE A 327 -4.11 3.62 -7.44
N ALA A 328 -3.44 3.08 -6.42
CA ALA A 328 -2.32 2.17 -6.61
C ALA A 328 -2.75 0.82 -7.23
N ASP A 329 -3.97 0.36 -6.96
CA ASP A 329 -4.49 -0.91 -7.49
C ASP A 329 -4.83 -0.83 -9.01
N ILE A 330 -5.34 0.31 -9.49
CA ILE A 330 -5.94 0.45 -10.84
C ILE A 330 -5.15 1.28 -11.87
N PHE A 331 -4.21 2.13 -11.41
CA PHE A 331 -3.41 3.02 -12.28
C PHE A 331 -1.92 2.67 -12.29
N PHE A 332 -1.32 2.88 -13.46
CA PHE A 332 0.12 2.80 -13.67
C PHE A 332 0.82 4.00 -13.05
N LEU A 333 2.08 3.79 -12.72
CA LEU A 333 2.91 4.71 -11.95
C LEU A 333 3.03 6.13 -12.53
N HIS A 334 3.09 6.27 -13.86
CA HIS A 334 3.17 7.58 -14.52
C HIS A 334 1.89 8.42 -14.29
N ASP A 335 0.73 7.77 -14.19
CA ASP A 335 -0.56 8.42 -13.95
C ASP A 335 -0.89 8.59 -12.46
N ARG A 336 -0.27 7.79 -11.57
CA ARG A 336 -0.58 7.79 -10.13
C ARG A 336 -0.43 9.17 -9.48
N GLY A 337 0.56 9.95 -9.90
CA GLY A 337 0.79 11.30 -9.38
C GLY A 337 -0.42 12.21 -9.57
N THR A 338 -0.98 12.22 -10.78
CA THR A 338 -2.17 13.02 -11.13
C THR A 338 -3.41 12.60 -10.34
N TRP A 339 -3.63 11.30 -10.19
CA TRP A 339 -4.79 10.78 -9.45
C TRP A 339 -4.65 10.98 -7.93
N ASN A 340 -3.43 10.89 -7.38
CA ASN A 340 -3.16 11.24 -5.98
C ASN A 340 -3.32 12.75 -5.75
N ALA A 341 -2.94 13.60 -6.71
CA ALA A 341 -3.23 15.01 -6.64
C ALA A 341 -4.75 15.25 -6.59
N LEU A 342 -5.54 14.59 -7.47
CA LEU A 342 -7.01 14.64 -7.44
C LEU A 342 -7.58 14.23 -6.09
N TYR A 343 -7.06 13.18 -5.47
CA TYR A 343 -7.44 12.79 -4.10
C TYR A 343 -7.27 13.95 -3.11
N TRP A 344 -6.12 14.61 -3.10
CA TRP A 344 -5.88 15.76 -2.22
C TRP A 344 -6.86 16.91 -2.49
N VAL A 345 -7.30 17.12 -3.74
CA VAL A 345 -8.36 18.11 -4.08
C VAL A 345 -9.65 17.78 -3.40
N VAL A 346 -10.08 16.53 -3.53
CA VAL A 346 -11.40 16.13 -3.06
C VAL A 346 -11.40 16.14 -1.54
N TYR A 347 -10.32 15.65 -0.93
CA TYR A 347 -10.12 15.69 0.51
C TYR A 347 -10.07 17.13 1.04
N MET A 348 -9.15 17.98 0.57
CA MET A 348 -9.02 19.36 1.06
C MET A 348 -10.21 20.25 0.66
N GLY A 349 -10.75 20.05 -0.54
CA GLY A 349 -11.94 20.74 -1.01
C GLY A 349 -13.15 20.45 -0.12
N SER A 350 -13.34 19.20 0.31
CA SER A 350 -14.44 18.86 1.23
C SER A 350 -14.35 19.61 2.57
N LEU A 351 -13.13 19.73 3.10
CA LEU A 351 -12.84 20.44 4.36
C LEU A 351 -13.14 21.94 4.26
N MET A 352 -13.03 22.53 3.07
CA MET A 352 -13.26 23.96 2.83
C MET A 352 -14.71 24.28 2.46
N VAL A 353 -15.35 23.41 1.67
CA VAL A 353 -16.77 23.55 1.30
C VAL A 353 -17.69 23.36 2.51
N ALA A 354 -17.25 22.57 3.49
CA ALA A 354 -17.97 22.32 4.74
C ALA A 354 -18.36 23.61 5.52
N PRO A 355 -17.42 24.46 5.97
CA PRO A 355 -17.75 25.74 6.61
C PRO A 355 -18.62 26.68 5.76
N ILE A 356 -18.43 26.68 4.43
CA ILE A 356 -19.14 27.56 3.49
C ILE A 356 -20.65 27.26 3.50
N ILE A 357 -21.03 25.99 3.58
CA ILE A 357 -22.43 25.56 3.64
C ILE A 357 -22.93 25.60 5.09
N ALA A 358 -22.10 25.22 6.05
CA ALA A 358 -22.44 25.16 7.47
C ALA A 358 -22.85 26.52 8.05
N GLY A 359 -22.13 27.61 7.73
CA GLY A 359 -22.41 28.95 8.25
C GLY A 359 -23.83 29.45 7.92
N PRO A 360 -24.20 29.59 6.64
CA PRO A 360 -25.53 30.02 6.23
C PRO A 360 -26.65 29.10 6.72
N MET A 361 -26.43 27.78 6.73
CA MET A 361 -27.44 26.82 7.21
C MET A 361 -27.67 26.97 8.72
N ALA A 362 -26.60 27.14 9.50
CA ALA A 362 -26.70 27.34 10.94
C ALA A 362 -27.48 28.63 11.29
N GLU A 363 -27.32 29.68 10.48
CA GLU A 363 -27.97 30.97 10.68
C GLU A 363 -29.44 30.98 10.24
N SER A 364 -29.77 30.40 9.08
CA SER A 364 -31.12 30.51 8.47
C SER A 364 -32.11 29.43 8.88
N VAL A 365 -31.66 28.17 8.95
CA VAL A 365 -32.52 26.99 9.17
C VAL A 365 -32.15 26.21 10.43
N GLY A 366 -31.11 26.63 11.15
CA GLY A 366 -30.61 25.95 12.35
C GLY A 366 -29.53 24.90 12.06
N TRP A 367 -28.61 24.74 13.00
CA TRP A 367 -27.41 23.90 12.83
C TRP A 367 -27.74 22.39 12.72
N GLN A 368 -28.89 21.95 13.24
CA GLN A 368 -29.33 20.54 13.15
C GLN A 368 -29.61 20.12 11.70
N ASN A 369 -30.12 21.04 10.87
CA ASN A 369 -30.47 20.76 9.47
C ASN A 369 -29.24 20.53 8.59
N PHE A 370 -28.09 21.09 8.97
CA PHE A 370 -26.81 20.75 8.32
C PHE A 370 -26.46 19.26 8.46
N TRP A 371 -26.77 18.65 9.61
CA TRP A 371 -26.52 17.22 9.81
C TRP A 371 -27.48 16.35 8.99
N TRP A 372 -28.73 16.78 8.79
CA TRP A 372 -29.65 16.12 7.86
C TRP A 372 -29.18 16.17 6.41
N LEU A 373 -28.56 17.28 5.99
CA LEU A 373 -27.89 17.35 4.68
C LEU A 373 -26.76 16.31 4.58
N ASN A 374 -25.92 16.18 5.62
CA ASN A 374 -24.85 15.17 5.66
C ASN A 374 -25.41 13.74 5.56
N VAL A 375 -26.56 13.45 6.20
CA VAL A 375 -27.26 12.17 6.08
C VAL A 375 -27.64 11.90 4.62
N ALA A 376 -28.21 12.89 3.93
CA ALA A 376 -28.63 12.75 2.52
C ALA A 376 -27.44 12.49 1.60
N VAL A 377 -26.36 13.28 1.71
CA VAL A 377 -25.17 13.13 0.84
C VAL A 377 -24.44 11.81 1.12
N THR A 378 -24.32 11.41 2.39
CA THR A 378 -23.69 10.12 2.75
C THR A 378 -24.52 8.94 2.28
N SER A 379 -25.85 9.02 2.38
CA SER A 379 -26.76 7.98 1.86
C SER A 379 -26.61 7.81 0.34
N LEU A 380 -26.51 8.92 -0.39
CA LEU A 380 -26.25 8.88 -1.83
C LEU A 380 -24.90 8.24 -2.15
N SER A 381 -23.84 8.57 -1.38
CA SER A 381 -22.53 7.93 -1.54
C SER A 381 -22.59 6.42 -1.33
N ILE A 382 -23.38 5.94 -0.35
CA ILE A 382 -23.56 4.49 -0.11
C ILE A 382 -24.21 3.83 -1.32
N ILE A 383 -25.29 4.42 -1.87
CA ILE A 383 -25.98 3.90 -3.04
C ILE A 383 -25.01 3.81 -4.23
N LEU A 384 -24.23 4.88 -4.47
CA LEU A 384 -23.22 4.90 -5.54
C LEU A 384 -22.16 3.80 -5.33
N GLY A 385 -21.66 3.62 -4.11
CA GLY A 385 -20.67 2.58 -3.83
C GLY A 385 -21.20 1.15 -3.98
N VAL A 386 -22.46 0.89 -3.61
CA VAL A 386 -23.07 -0.45 -3.76
C VAL A 386 -23.10 -0.87 -5.24
N PHE A 387 -23.49 0.04 -6.14
CA PHE A 387 -23.65 -0.25 -7.57
C PHE A 387 -22.42 0.05 -8.43
N GLY A 388 -21.51 0.93 -7.98
CA GLY A 388 -20.41 1.45 -8.79
C GLY A 388 -19.00 1.05 -8.34
N PHE A 389 -18.82 0.44 -7.16
CA PHE A 389 -17.49 0.15 -6.61
C PHE A 389 -17.14 -1.36 -6.61
N PRO A 390 -16.62 -1.92 -7.72
CA PRO A 390 -16.10 -3.28 -7.74
C PRO A 390 -14.81 -3.39 -6.90
N GLU A 391 -14.51 -4.58 -6.38
CA GLU A 391 -13.28 -4.84 -5.63
C GLU A 391 -12.03 -4.65 -6.51
N THR A 392 -11.10 -3.83 -6.03
CA THR A 392 -9.88 -3.45 -6.74
C THR A 392 -8.65 -4.23 -6.29
N LYS A 393 -8.68 -4.92 -5.15
CA LYS A 393 -7.53 -5.70 -4.71
C LYS A 393 -7.34 -6.93 -5.61
N TRP A 394 -6.18 -7.05 -6.25
CA TRP A 394 -5.80 -8.18 -7.11
C TRP A 394 -4.43 -8.75 -6.72
N THR A 395 -4.28 -10.08 -6.73
CA THR A 395 -3.00 -10.74 -6.37
C THR A 395 -2.25 -11.14 -7.64
N ARG A 396 -1.14 -10.48 -7.96
CA ARG A 396 -0.38 -10.67 -9.22
C ARG A 396 0.77 -11.68 -9.14
N ALA A 397 1.13 -12.14 -7.94
CA ALA A 397 2.31 -12.98 -7.68
C ALA A 397 2.32 -14.39 -8.32
N GLY A 398 1.26 -14.79 -9.04
CA GLY A 398 1.14 -16.15 -9.61
C GLY A 398 1.14 -16.24 -11.14
N ILE A 399 1.16 -15.13 -11.88
CA ILE A 399 0.90 -15.14 -13.34
C ILE A 399 2.19 -15.15 -14.18
N VAL A 400 3.31 -14.60 -13.65
CA VAL A 400 4.63 -14.69 -14.31
C VAL A 400 5.08 -16.15 -14.52
N GLU A 401 4.61 -17.08 -13.67
CA GLU A 401 4.87 -18.52 -13.83
C GLU A 401 4.03 -19.20 -14.92
N ALA A 402 2.89 -18.64 -15.33
CA ALA A 402 2.02 -19.25 -16.34
C ALA A 402 2.47 -18.91 -17.77
N GLU A 403 2.98 -17.70 -18.00
CA GLU A 403 3.45 -17.28 -19.33
C GLU A 403 4.84 -17.84 -19.67
N ALA A 404 5.73 -17.97 -18.68
CA ALA A 404 7.06 -18.56 -18.90
C ALA A 404 7.04 -20.07 -19.22
N VAL A 405 5.91 -20.76 -19.04
CA VAL A 405 5.74 -22.19 -19.33
C VAL A 405 5.00 -22.44 -20.66
N GLY A 406 4.35 -21.42 -21.24
CA GLY A 406 3.51 -21.55 -22.42
C GLY A 406 4.23 -21.48 -23.77
N ASP A 407 5.46 -20.95 -23.84
CA ASP A 407 6.11 -20.61 -25.12
C ASP A 407 7.16 -21.63 -25.61
N ARG A 408 6.98 -22.92 -25.28
CA ARG A 408 7.76 -24.03 -25.87
C ARG A 408 6.86 -25.18 -26.27
N GLY A 409 6.15 -25.05 -27.40
CA GLY A 409 5.45 -26.16 -28.03
C GLY A 409 4.74 -25.79 -29.33
N ASP A 410 5.31 -26.26 -30.44
CA ASP A 410 4.72 -26.46 -31.77
C ASP A 410 3.99 -25.30 -32.48
N VAL A 411 4.71 -24.65 -33.40
CA VAL A 411 4.10 -24.06 -34.61
C VAL A 411 4.32 -25.04 -35.76
N THR A 412 3.41 -25.98 -35.93
CA THR A 412 3.24 -26.73 -37.19
C THR A 412 2.61 -25.82 -38.22
N ILE A 413 3.33 -25.60 -39.32
CA ILE A 413 2.90 -24.87 -40.51
C ILE A 413 1.79 -25.67 -41.20
N GLU A 414 0.55 -25.17 -41.18
CA GLU A 414 -0.48 -25.60 -42.13
C GLU A 414 -0.79 -24.48 -43.14
N ASN A 415 -0.41 -24.76 -44.38
CA ASN A 415 -0.80 -24.04 -45.59
C ASN A 415 -2.31 -24.14 -45.82
N ASN A 416 -2.98 -23.02 -46.16
CA ASN A 416 -4.00 -23.02 -47.21
C ASN A 416 -4.40 -21.61 -47.72
N LYS A 417 -3.86 -21.30 -48.91
CA LYS A 417 -4.47 -20.75 -50.15
C LYS A 417 -5.53 -19.63 -50.15
N ALA A 418 -5.19 -18.64 -50.99
CA ALA A 418 -5.99 -17.83 -51.95
C ALA A 418 -6.82 -16.66 -51.38
N THR A 419 -6.75 -15.42 -51.89
CA THR A 419 -6.80 -15.02 -53.31
C THR A 419 -6.24 -13.58 -53.54
N HIS A 420 -5.64 -13.40 -54.73
CA HIS A 420 -5.18 -12.19 -55.45
C HIS A 420 -5.91 -10.85 -55.20
N THR A 421 -5.30 -9.66 -55.35
CA THR A 421 -4.87 -9.09 -56.65
C THR A 421 -3.77 -8.01 -56.54
N GLN A 422 -2.97 -7.96 -57.60
CA GLN A 422 -1.75 -7.21 -57.94
C GLN A 422 -1.84 -5.66 -57.93
N GLY A 423 -0.66 -5.02 -57.84
CA GLY A 423 -0.43 -3.63 -58.24
C GLY A 423 0.96 -3.08 -57.90
N ASP A 424 1.94 -3.40 -58.74
CA ASP A 424 3.13 -2.63 -59.13
C ASP A 424 4.44 -2.60 -58.31
N VAL A 425 5.51 -2.69 -59.09
CA VAL A 425 6.92 -2.98 -58.83
C VAL A 425 7.73 -1.75 -59.26
N GLU A 426 8.69 -1.27 -58.45
CA GLU A 426 10.10 -1.12 -58.88
C GLU A 426 11.07 -0.63 -57.77
N LYS A 427 12.06 -1.50 -57.50
CA LYS A 427 13.54 -1.31 -57.31
C LYS A 427 14.03 -0.17 -56.39
N SER A 428 14.50 -0.46 -55.17
CA SER A 428 15.79 -1.08 -54.74
C SER A 428 17.00 -0.14 -54.74
N THR A 429 17.50 0.22 -53.55
CA THR A 429 18.95 0.31 -53.27
C THR A 429 19.23 0.15 -51.77
N ASP A 430 20.26 -0.65 -51.48
CA ASP A 430 20.68 -1.21 -50.19
C ASP A 430 21.05 -0.23 -49.07
N SER A 431 20.76 -0.62 -47.81
CA SER A 431 21.65 -0.54 -46.62
C SER A 431 20.97 -1.15 -45.37
N PRO A 432 21.74 -1.63 -44.37
CA PRO A 432 21.50 -2.90 -43.68
C PRO A 432 20.65 -2.82 -42.40
N ASP A 433 20.02 -3.97 -42.09
CA ASP A 433 19.59 -4.48 -40.78
C ASP A 433 19.46 -3.47 -39.63
N GLN A 434 18.27 -2.88 -39.52
CA GLN A 434 17.70 -2.50 -38.24
C GLN A 434 16.40 -3.26 -38.06
N SER A 435 16.50 -4.46 -37.48
CA SER A 435 15.34 -5.11 -36.86
C SER A 435 14.93 -4.24 -35.66
N HIS A 436 14.05 -3.28 -35.93
CA HIS A 436 13.23 -2.65 -34.91
C HIS A 436 12.44 -3.77 -34.20
N LEU A 437 12.94 -4.20 -33.04
CA LEU A 437 12.18 -4.99 -32.07
C LEU A 437 11.02 -4.10 -31.60
N GLU A 438 9.87 -4.24 -32.25
CA GLU A 438 8.63 -3.59 -31.82
C GLU A 438 8.28 -4.05 -30.40
N ALA A 439 8.07 -3.09 -29.51
CA ALA A 439 7.69 -3.32 -28.12
C ALA A 439 6.46 -4.24 -28.05
N VAL A 440 6.58 -5.37 -27.35
CA VAL A 440 5.48 -6.33 -27.10
C VAL A 440 4.33 -5.57 -26.44
N LEU A 441 3.24 -5.40 -27.19
CA LEU A 441 2.07 -4.64 -26.75
C LEU A 441 1.03 -5.60 -26.16
N ASP A 442 0.63 -5.42 -24.90
CA ASP A 442 -0.39 -6.29 -24.29
C ASP A 442 -1.76 -6.09 -25.00
N PRO A 443 -2.36 -7.12 -25.63
CA PRO A 443 -3.62 -7.01 -26.37
C PRO A 443 -4.82 -6.61 -25.50
N GLN A 444 -4.74 -6.77 -24.18
CA GLN A 444 -5.86 -6.64 -23.24
C GLN A 444 -5.97 -5.29 -22.55
N LEU A 445 -4.97 -4.42 -22.70
CA LEU A 445 -4.94 -3.10 -22.08
C LEU A 445 -6.21 -2.28 -22.44
N GLY A 446 -7.00 -1.92 -21.43
CA GLY A 446 -8.20 -1.08 -21.57
C GLY A 446 -9.46 -1.78 -22.10
N LYS A 447 -9.45 -3.12 -22.26
CA LYS A 447 -10.61 -3.90 -22.73
C LYS A 447 -11.31 -4.71 -21.63
N GLY A 448 -10.72 -4.80 -20.45
CA GLY A 448 -11.17 -5.63 -19.32
C GLY A 448 -12.44 -5.16 -18.61
N SER A 449 -13.04 -6.05 -17.82
CA SER A 449 -14.24 -5.79 -17.01
C SER A 449 -14.20 -6.52 -15.67
N PRO A 450 -14.86 -6.00 -14.61
CA PRO A 450 -14.88 -6.64 -13.31
C PRO A 450 -15.67 -7.97 -13.32
N SER A 451 -15.08 -9.00 -12.71
CA SER A 451 -15.68 -10.32 -12.51
C SER A 451 -16.80 -10.29 -11.48
N LYS A 452 -17.77 -11.22 -11.58
CA LYS A 452 -18.82 -11.41 -10.57
C LYS A 452 -18.27 -11.64 -9.16
N LYS A 453 -17.07 -12.22 -9.02
CA LYS A 453 -16.39 -12.40 -7.72
C LYS A 453 -15.86 -11.09 -7.12
N GLN A 454 -15.56 -10.07 -7.93
CA GLN A 454 -15.16 -8.75 -7.45
C GLN A 454 -16.34 -7.94 -6.90
N TRP A 455 -17.58 -8.37 -7.12
CA TRP A 455 -18.78 -7.79 -6.52
C TRP A 455 -19.16 -8.41 -5.17
N MET A 456 -18.49 -9.49 -4.77
CA MET A 456 -18.71 -10.08 -3.45
C MET A 456 -18.23 -9.14 -2.35
N LEU A 457 -18.93 -9.16 -1.22
CA LEU A 457 -18.67 -8.25 -0.11
C LEU A 457 -17.38 -8.59 0.64
N PHE A 458 -16.94 -9.85 0.60
CA PHE A 458 -15.70 -10.31 1.23
C PHE A 458 -14.87 -11.13 0.23
N GLN A 459 -13.57 -10.85 0.14
CA GLN A 459 -12.63 -11.68 -0.60
C GLN A 459 -12.09 -12.82 0.28
N SER A 460 -11.90 -14.01 -0.31
CA SER A 460 -11.37 -15.18 0.39
C SER A 460 -9.87 -15.06 0.58
N ASN A 461 -9.43 -14.80 1.82
CA ASN A 461 -8.02 -14.79 2.20
C ASN A 461 -7.62 -16.13 2.86
N SER A 462 -6.50 -16.70 2.45
CA SER A 462 -6.00 -18.00 2.94
C SER A 462 -5.44 -17.94 4.37
N SER A 463 -5.07 -16.75 4.89
CA SER A 463 -4.60 -16.56 6.27
C SER A 463 -4.89 -15.15 6.83
N PRO A 464 -6.16 -14.80 7.10
CA PRO A 464 -6.56 -13.44 7.47
C PRO A 464 -5.89 -12.94 8.75
N LEU A 465 -5.81 -13.76 9.81
CA LEU A 465 -5.28 -13.31 11.10
C LEU A 465 -3.77 -12.99 11.09
N ARG A 466 -2.97 -13.77 10.35
CA ARG A 466 -1.53 -13.53 10.24
C ARG A 466 -1.26 -12.24 9.48
N ASN A 467 -1.98 -12.02 8.37
CA ASN A 467 -1.84 -10.82 7.55
C ASN A 467 -2.29 -9.58 8.31
N ILE A 468 -3.41 -9.65 9.05
CA ILE A 468 -3.86 -8.56 9.93
C ILE A 468 -2.79 -8.21 10.97
N LEU A 469 -2.19 -9.19 11.63
CA LEU A 469 -1.15 -8.93 12.64
C LEU A 469 0.10 -8.26 12.05
N VAL A 470 0.51 -8.69 10.85
CA VAL A 470 1.62 -8.05 10.13
C VAL A 470 1.26 -6.62 9.75
N ASP A 471 0.06 -6.38 9.23
CA ASP A 471 -0.39 -5.06 8.80
C ASP A 471 -0.60 -4.09 9.97
N VAL A 472 -1.01 -4.57 11.15
CA VAL A 472 -1.10 -3.75 12.37
C VAL A 472 0.31 -3.34 12.84
N TRP A 473 1.29 -4.23 12.75
CA TRP A 473 2.66 -3.97 13.22
C TRP A 473 3.50 -3.16 12.22
N THR A 474 3.18 -3.22 10.93
CA THR A 474 3.95 -2.58 9.86
C THR A 474 4.05 -1.06 10.02
N PRO A 475 2.98 -0.30 10.31
CA PRO A 475 3.07 1.14 10.55
C PRO A 475 4.02 1.52 11.71
N TRP A 476 4.03 0.73 12.79
CA TRP A 476 4.96 0.94 13.92
C TRP A 476 6.42 0.80 13.50
N ARG A 477 6.70 -0.15 12.61
CA ARG A 477 8.03 -0.28 12.00
C ARG A 477 8.32 0.88 11.04
N LEU A 478 7.34 1.33 10.26
CA LEU A 478 7.51 2.47 9.34
C LEU A 478 7.83 3.78 10.08
N PHE A 479 7.32 3.97 11.30
CA PHE A 479 7.70 5.13 12.14
C PHE A 479 9.19 5.16 12.51
N THR A 480 9.92 4.05 12.40
CA THR A 480 11.38 4.05 12.63
C THR A 480 12.16 4.57 11.42
N TYR A 481 11.51 4.71 10.26
CA TYR A 481 12.18 5.15 9.03
C TYR A 481 12.18 6.67 8.89
N PRO A 482 13.35 7.30 8.73
CA PRO A 482 13.48 8.76 8.66
C PRO A 482 12.63 9.42 7.57
N ILE A 483 12.52 8.78 6.39
CA ILE A 483 11.75 9.30 5.25
C ILE A 483 10.25 9.37 5.57
N VAL A 484 9.73 8.33 6.24
CA VAL A 484 8.33 8.26 6.64
C VAL A 484 8.02 9.30 7.71
N LEU A 485 8.92 9.44 8.71
CA LEU A 485 8.79 10.49 9.73
C LEU A 485 8.80 11.88 9.12
N PHE A 486 9.73 12.15 8.21
CA PHE A 486 9.81 13.43 7.49
C PHE A 486 8.50 13.77 6.80
N ALA A 487 7.98 12.86 5.97
CA ALA A 487 6.70 13.06 5.28
C ALA A 487 5.55 13.26 6.28
N SER A 488 5.53 12.47 7.36
CA SER A 488 4.52 12.58 8.42
C SER A 488 4.54 13.95 9.10
N PHE A 489 5.71 14.51 9.42
CA PHE A 489 5.83 15.82 10.05
C PHE A 489 5.47 16.97 9.11
N VAL A 490 5.89 16.91 7.84
CA VAL A 490 5.53 17.93 6.84
C VAL A 490 4.01 17.98 6.64
N VAL A 491 3.36 16.81 6.51
CA VAL A 491 1.90 16.72 6.38
C VAL A 491 1.21 17.25 7.64
N SER A 492 1.68 16.85 8.82
CA SER A 492 1.07 17.24 10.11
C SER A 492 1.10 18.75 10.33
N TRP A 493 2.26 19.38 10.13
CA TRP A 493 2.40 20.82 10.39
C TRP A 493 1.77 21.68 9.30
N SER A 494 1.78 21.24 8.03
CA SER A 494 1.02 21.94 6.99
C SER A 494 -0.49 21.92 7.29
N CYS A 495 -1.04 20.77 7.68
CA CYS A 495 -2.44 20.66 8.11
C CYS A 495 -2.74 21.44 9.39
N SER A 496 -1.77 21.53 10.33
CA SER A 496 -1.91 22.30 11.58
C SER A 496 -2.15 23.79 11.31
N ASN A 497 -1.41 24.40 10.38
CA ASN A 497 -1.63 25.82 10.04
C ASN A 497 -3.07 26.08 9.57
N PHE A 498 -3.61 25.18 8.74
CA PHE A 498 -5.00 25.24 8.30
C PHE A 498 -5.99 25.03 9.47
N LEU A 499 -5.71 24.07 10.35
CA LEU A 499 -6.55 23.80 11.52
C LEU A 499 -6.64 25.01 12.45
N ILE A 500 -5.54 25.69 12.74
CA ILE A 500 -5.53 26.87 13.62
C ILE A 500 -6.39 28.00 13.04
N LEU A 501 -6.28 28.25 11.74
CA LEU A 501 -7.15 29.21 11.06
C LEU A 501 -8.62 28.85 11.24
N ASN A 502 -8.96 27.57 11.00
CA ASN A 502 -10.33 27.11 11.10
C ASN A 502 -10.88 27.23 12.54
N LEU A 503 -10.08 26.95 13.57
CA LEU A 503 -10.50 27.03 14.98
C LEU A 503 -10.58 28.45 15.52
N THR A 504 -9.73 29.37 15.04
CA THR A 504 -9.63 30.75 15.54
C THR A 504 -10.48 31.76 14.77
N GLN A 505 -10.95 31.43 13.56
CA GLN A 505 -11.75 32.35 12.74
C GLN A 505 -12.97 32.91 13.47
N SER A 506 -13.74 32.04 14.14
CA SER A 506 -14.96 32.44 14.84
C SER A 506 -14.65 33.28 16.09
N GLN A 507 -13.50 33.06 16.72
CA GLN A 507 -13.05 33.87 17.86
C GLN A 507 -12.72 35.31 17.44
N VAL A 508 -12.08 35.48 16.26
CA VAL A 508 -11.59 36.78 15.79
C VAL A 508 -12.69 37.58 15.10
N PHE A 509 -13.42 36.96 14.18
CA PHE A 509 -14.35 37.68 13.31
C PHE A 509 -15.75 37.89 13.92
N ALA A 510 -16.15 37.06 14.90
CA ALA A 510 -17.39 37.30 15.64
C ALA A 510 -17.26 38.38 16.72
N ALA A 511 -16.03 38.67 17.15
CA ALA A 511 -15.76 39.71 18.15
C ALA A 511 -15.61 41.11 17.51
N PRO A 512 -15.80 42.20 18.30
CA PRO A 512 -15.44 43.55 17.86
C PRO A 512 -13.95 43.62 17.48
N PRO A 513 -13.55 44.33 16.40
CA PRO A 513 -14.30 45.32 15.61
C PRO A 513 -15.08 44.79 14.39
N TYR A 514 -15.04 43.49 14.08
CA TYR A 514 -15.62 42.97 12.83
C TYR A 514 -17.10 42.59 12.95
N ASN A 515 -17.54 42.06 14.11
CA ASN A 515 -18.93 41.68 14.40
C ASN A 515 -19.63 40.94 13.25
N MET A 516 -18.94 39.99 12.61
CA MET A 516 -19.47 39.26 11.46
C MET A 516 -20.45 38.17 11.89
N SER A 517 -21.47 37.92 11.04
CA SER A 517 -22.40 36.80 11.25
C SER A 517 -21.74 35.45 10.93
N SER A 518 -22.37 34.35 11.35
CA SER A 518 -21.89 32.99 11.07
C SER A 518 -21.81 32.72 9.56
N GLN A 519 -22.76 33.24 8.77
CA GLN A 519 -22.71 33.19 7.31
C GLN A 519 -21.44 33.85 6.74
N SER A 520 -21.13 35.08 7.17
CA SER A 520 -19.94 35.79 6.69
C SER A 520 -18.65 35.07 7.07
N ILE A 521 -18.57 34.52 8.29
CA ILE A 521 -17.42 33.72 8.74
C ILE A 521 -17.27 32.45 7.90
N GLY A 522 -18.38 31.77 7.60
CA GLY A 522 -18.40 30.64 6.67
C GLY A 522 -17.82 31.00 5.30
N PHE A 523 -18.22 32.15 4.74
CA PHE A 523 -17.75 32.62 3.42
C PHE A 523 -16.26 32.99 3.35
N LEU A 524 -15.60 33.29 4.47
CA LEU A 524 -14.13 33.48 4.47
C LEU A 524 -13.38 32.24 3.96
N ASN A 525 -13.99 31.05 4.08
CA ASN A 525 -13.41 29.80 3.60
C ASN A 525 -13.40 29.69 2.05
N PHE A 526 -14.12 30.56 1.32
CA PHE A 526 -13.95 30.69 -0.14
C PHE A 526 -12.52 31.09 -0.50
N SER A 527 -11.87 31.95 0.29
CA SER A 527 -10.48 32.33 0.05
C SER A 527 -9.54 31.12 0.18
N ILE A 528 -9.76 30.29 1.20
CA ILE A 528 -8.97 29.06 1.37
C ILE A 528 -9.22 28.09 0.21
N LEU A 529 -10.48 27.94 -0.24
CA LEU A 529 -10.84 27.10 -1.37
C LEU A 529 -10.15 27.53 -2.66
N VAL A 530 -10.19 28.83 -2.99
CA VAL A 530 -9.49 29.38 -4.17
C VAL A 530 -7.98 29.14 -4.05
N GLY A 531 -7.41 29.36 -2.88
CA GLY A 531 -6.02 29.06 -2.59
C GLY A 531 -5.66 27.59 -2.82
N ALA A 532 -6.47 26.66 -2.33
CA ALA A 532 -6.25 25.24 -2.51
C ALA A 532 -6.37 24.79 -3.97
N LEU A 533 -7.30 25.35 -4.74
CA LEU A 533 -7.40 25.10 -6.17
C LEU A 533 -6.16 25.56 -6.93
N ILE A 534 -5.63 26.74 -6.60
CA ILE A 534 -4.35 27.23 -7.15
C ILE A 534 -3.20 26.30 -6.73
N GLY A 535 -3.13 25.94 -5.45
CA GLY A 535 -2.11 25.04 -4.91
C GLY A 535 -2.12 23.69 -5.62
N LEU A 536 -3.30 23.12 -5.86
CA LEU A 536 -3.44 21.89 -6.63
C LEU A 536 -2.95 22.02 -8.07
N VAL A 537 -3.51 22.97 -8.82
CA VAL A 537 -3.26 23.11 -10.26
C VAL A 537 -1.78 23.38 -10.52
N THR A 538 -1.11 24.05 -9.59
CA THR A 538 0.31 24.32 -9.69
C THR A 538 1.18 23.17 -9.16
N ALA A 539 0.87 22.59 -7.99
CA ALA A 539 1.82 21.71 -7.28
C ALA A 539 2.11 20.40 -8.02
N GLY A 540 1.09 19.76 -8.61
CA GLY A 540 1.28 18.51 -9.35
C GLY A 540 2.18 18.71 -10.57
N PRO A 541 1.73 19.50 -11.57
CA PRO A 541 2.51 19.75 -12.79
C PRO A 541 3.89 20.35 -12.50
N PHE A 542 4.01 21.24 -11.52
CA PHE A 542 5.28 21.82 -11.15
C PHE A 542 6.24 20.78 -10.53
N SER A 543 5.76 19.96 -9.61
CA SER A 543 6.55 18.87 -9.00
C SER A 543 7.03 17.87 -10.04
N ASP A 544 6.17 17.48 -10.98
CA ASP A 544 6.52 16.56 -12.04
C ASP A 544 7.47 17.18 -13.06
N TRP A 545 7.30 18.46 -13.42
CA TRP A 545 8.23 19.19 -14.28
C TRP A 545 9.63 19.31 -13.66
N VAL A 546 9.73 19.66 -12.37
CA VAL A 546 11.01 19.75 -11.65
C VAL A 546 11.71 18.39 -11.65
N SER A 547 10.97 17.33 -11.36
CA SER A 547 11.51 15.97 -11.32
C SER A 547 11.88 15.44 -12.71
N ALA A 548 11.08 15.70 -13.74
CA ALA A 548 11.37 15.32 -15.12
C ALA A 548 12.64 16.00 -15.62
N LYS A 549 12.77 17.32 -15.41
CA LYS A 549 13.97 18.08 -15.77
C LYS A 549 15.22 17.57 -15.05
N ALA A 550 15.10 17.20 -13.77
CA ALA A 550 16.19 16.58 -13.02
C ALA A 550 16.53 15.18 -13.57
N THR A 551 15.53 14.39 -13.97
CA THR A 551 15.69 13.06 -14.57
C THR A 551 16.43 13.14 -15.91
N THR A 552 16.09 14.09 -16.78
CA THR A 552 16.77 14.29 -18.07
C THR A 552 18.24 14.68 -17.86
N ARG A 553 18.55 15.44 -16.81
CA ARG A 553 19.93 15.80 -16.44
C ARG A 553 20.71 14.64 -15.81
N ASN A 554 20.02 13.61 -15.32
CA ASN A 554 20.61 12.44 -14.67
C ASN A 554 20.63 11.20 -15.58
N GLY A 555 20.68 11.40 -16.90
CA GLY A 555 20.80 10.30 -17.86
C GLY A 555 19.59 9.36 -17.92
N GLY A 556 18.39 9.82 -17.53
CA GLY A 556 17.17 9.01 -17.57
C GLY A 556 16.86 8.20 -16.29
N ILE A 557 17.72 8.30 -15.27
CA ILE A 557 17.51 7.65 -13.96
C ILE A 557 16.65 8.58 -13.09
N ARG A 558 15.44 8.12 -12.74
CA ARG A 558 14.52 8.87 -11.87
C ARG A 558 14.70 8.46 -10.41
N GLU A 559 15.03 9.45 -9.60
CA GLU A 559 15.13 9.29 -8.15
C GLU A 559 14.00 10.07 -7.46
N PRO A 560 13.32 9.48 -6.45
CA PRO A 560 12.24 10.14 -5.70
C PRO A 560 12.63 11.50 -5.10
N GLU A 561 13.89 11.66 -4.68
CA GLU A 561 14.43 12.88 -4.06
C GLU A 561 14.34 14.11 -4.96
N MET A 562 14.36 13.91 -6.28
CA MET A 562 14.31 14.99 -7.29
C MET A 562 13.03 15.84 -7.22
N ARG A 563 11.99 15.38 -6.53
CA ARG A 563 10.73 16.13 -6.31
C ARG A 563 10.81 17.16 -5.19
N LEU A 564 11.68 16.96 -4.18
CA LEU A 564 11.72 17.80 -2.97
C LEU A 564 11.97 19.30 -3.22
N PRO A 565 12.80 19.72 -4.19
CA PRO A 565 12.98 21.15 -4.49
C PRO A 565 11.70 21.87 -4.90
N ALA A 566 10.68 21.15 -5.37
CA ALA A 566 9.39 21.74 -5.73
C ALA A 566 8.64 22.34 -4.52
N MET A 567 9.02 21.99 -3.28
CA MET A 567 8.40 22.52 -2.06
C MET A 567 8.78 23.99 -1.78
N ILE A 568 9.93 24.46 -2.26
CA ILE A 568 10.50 25.79 -1.92
C ILE A 568 9.52 26.95 -2.14
N PRO A 569 8.89 27.14 -3.33
CA PRO A 569 7.98 28.26 -3.54
C PRO A 569 6.76 28.22 -2.60
N TYR A 570 6.27 27.03 -2.28
CA TYR A 570 5.12 26.85 -1.39
C TYR A 570 5.45 27.17 0.06
N VAL A 571 6.69 26.88 0.51
CA VAL A 571 7.17 27.28 1.84
C VAL A 571 7.25 28.80 1.96
N ILE A 572 7.70 29.50 0.91
CA ILE A 572 7.76 30.97 0.91
C ILE A 572 6.35 31.55 1.04
N ILE A 573 5.39 31.07 0.23
CA ILE A 573 3.98 31.50 0.29
C ILE A 573 3.39 31.22 1.68
N MET A 574 3.69 30.06 2.26
CA MET A 574 3.27 29.66 3.61
C MET A 574 3.77 30.64 4.67
N ILE A 575 5.04 31.06 4.62
CA ILE A 575 5.63 32.04 5.56
C ILE A 575 4.87 33.37 5.47
N PHE A 576 4.72 33.91 4.26
CA PHE A 576 3.99 35.18 4.07
C PHE A 576 2.55 35.09 4.57
N GLY A 577 1.85 34.00 4.28
CA GLY A 577 0.47 33.77 4.71
C GLY A 577 0.26 33.80 6.21
N ASN A 578 1.13 33.10 6.95
CA ASN A 578 1.05 33.04 8.40
C ASN A 578 1.42 34.39 9.04
N ILE A 579 2.38 35.13 8.48
CA ILE A 579 2.74 36.47 8.96
C ILE A 579 1.56 37.43 8.79
N ILE A 580 0.97 37.48 7.58
CA ILE A 580 -0.16 38.37 7.29
C ILE A 580 -1.34 38.05 8.21
N THR A 581 -1.67 36.77 8.37
CA THR A 581 -2.82 36.37 9.19
C THR A 581 -2.59 36.68 10.67
N SER A 582 -1.42 36.36 11.21
CA SER A 582 -1.10 36.56 12.63
C SER A 582 -1.09 38.04 13.03
N ILE A 583 -0.41 38.89 12.25
CA ILE A 583 -0.36 40.34 12.49
C ILE A 583 -1.72 40.96 12.22
N GLY A 584 -2.41 40.51 11.16
CA GLY A 584 -3.73 40.98 10.82
C GLY A 584 -4.75 40.73 11.92
N TYR A 585 -4.71 39.55 12.56
CA TYR A 585 -5.54 39.23 13.72
C TYR A 585 -5.24 40.11 14.93
N GLN A 586 -3.96 40.29 15.27
CA GLN A 586 -3.58 41.02 16.47
C GLN A 586 -3.70 42.55 16.33
N ARG A 587 -3.51 43.09 15.13
CA ARG A 587 -3.63 44.52 14.83
C ARG A 587 -4.97 44.92 14.23
N HIS A 588 -5.92 43.98 14.13
CA HIS A 588 -7.25 44.19 13.56
C HIS A 588 -7.22 44.86 12.17
N TRP A 589 -6.44 44.30 11.25
CA TRP A 589 -6.36 44.80 9.87
C TRP A 589 -7.70 44.64 9.12
N PRO A 590 -7.93 45.36 8.02
CA PRO A 590 -9.11 45.13 7.19
C PRO A 590 -9.25 43.64 6.83
N TRP A 591 -10.42 43.06 7.12
CA TRP A 591 -10.68 41.63 6.90
C TRP A 591 -10.37 41.14 5.48
N PRO A 592 -10.52 41.92 4.38
CA PRO A 592 -10.20 41.43 3.04
C PRO A 592 -8.72 41.08 2.87
N VAL A 593 -7.81 41.79 3.54
CA VAL A 593 -6.37 41.52 3.46
C VAL A 593 -6.06 40.16 4.11
N ILE A 594 -6.68 39.89 5.26
CA ILE A 594 -6.49 38.65 6.01
C ILE A 594 -7.08 37.46 5.23
N ALA A 595 -8.27 37.62 4.68
CA ALA A 595 -8.93 36.58 3.89
C ALA A 595 -8.21 36.35 2.54
N VAL A 596 -8.04 37.39 1.73
CA VAL A 596 -7.53 37.22 0.36
C VAL A 596 -6.07 36.80 0.36
N LEU A 597 -5.20 37.40 1.18
CA LEU A 597 -3.77 37.06 1.17
C LEU A 597 -3.42 35.97 2.17
N GLY A 598 -3.95 36.05 3.40
CA GLY A 598 -3.65 35.09 4.47
C GLY A 598 -4.33 33.74 4.28
N TYR A 599 -5.65 33.72 4.10
CA TYR A 599 -6.40 32.46 3.97
C TYR A 599 -6.11 31.75 2.64
N SER A 600 -5.94 32.49 1.53
CA SER A 600 -5.60 31.87 0.24
C SER A 600 -4.21 31.23 0.25
N SER A 601 -3.21 31.88 0.86
CA SER A 601 -1.88 31.26 1.00
C SER A 601 -1.89 30.03 1.89
N ALA A 602 -2.71 30.01 2.95
CA ALA A 602 -2.98 28.83 3.76
C ALA A 602 -3.62 27.68 2.94
N GLY A 603 -4.53 28.02 2.02
CA GLY A 603 -5.09 27.06 1.06
C GLY A 603 -4.04 26.49 0.10
N ILE A 604 -3.16 27.34 -0.43
CA ILE A 604 -2.08 26.91 -1.34
C ILE A 604 -1.15 25.92 -0.65
N GLN A 605 -0.68 26.23 0.56
CA GLN A 605 0.29 25.38 1.29
C GLN A 605 -0.30 24.01 1.67
N VAL A 606 -1.59 23.96 2.05
CA VAL A 606 -2.21 22.74 2.58
C VAL A 606 -2.51 21.74 1.46
N ALA A 607 -2.71 22.23 0.23
CA ALA A 607 -2.80 21.40 -0.96
C ALA A 607 -1.42 20.94 -1.46
N ALA A 608 -0.44 21.85 -1.49
CA ALA A 608 0.85 21.58 -2.14
C ALA A 608 1.83 20.75 -1.30
N LEU A 609 2.14 21.18 -0.06
CA LEU A 609 3.21 20.57 0.75
C LEU A 609 2.92 19.10 1.13
N PRO A 610 1.71 18.75 1.62
CA PRO A 610 1.37 17.36 1.94
C PRO A 610 1.41 16.45 0.71
N SER A 611 0.95 16.94 -0.44
CA SER A 611 0.95 16.19 -1.70
C SER A 611 2.37 15.81 -2.12
N ILE A 612 3.30 16.77 -2.14
CA ILE A 612 4.70 16.51 -2.55
C ILE A 612 5.40 15.57 -1.55
N ALA A 613 5.28 15.83 -0.25
CA ALA A 613 5.98 15.04 0.77
C ALA A 613 5.44 13.61 0.93
N SER A 614 4.11 13.42 0.87
CA SER A 614 3.51 12.08 0.89
C SER A 614 3.87 11.31 -0.38
N THR A 615 3.86 11.95 -1.55
CA THR A 615 4.25 11.31 -2.82
C THR A 615 5.69 10.84 -2.80
N TYR A 616 6.62 11.65 -2.27
CA TYR A 616 8.02 11.23 -2.07
C TYR A 616 8.12 9.95 -1.23
N ALA A 617 7.39 9.87 -0.11
CA ALA A 617 7.41 8.68 0.73
C ALA A 617 6.77 7.45 0.05
N ILE A 618 5.72 7.65 -0.77
CA ILE A 618 5.08 6.58 -1.56
C ILE A 618 6.07 6.03 -2.58
N ASP A 619 6.77 6.90 -3.29
CA ASP A 619 7.74 6.49 -4.30
C ASP A 619 8.86 5.63 -3.69
N CYS A 620 9.29 5.94 -2.45
CA CYS A 620 10.27 5.14 -1.71
C CYS A 620 9.72 3.80 -1.19
N TYR A 621 8.44 3.73 -0.80
CA TYR A 621 7.85 2.58 -0.09
C TYR A 621 6.56 2.05 -0.73
N LYS A 622 6.55 1.91 -2.06
CA LYS A 622 5.36 1.52 -2.85
C LYS A 622 4.61 0.27 -2.35
N PRO A 623 5.26 -0.86 -2.00
CA PRO A 623 4.54 -2.09 -1.61
C PRO A 623 3.67 -1.89 -0.36
N VAL A 624 4.06 -0.97 0.52
CA VAL A 624 3.40 -0.70 1.80
C VAL A 624 2.69 0.66 1.83
N THR A 625 2.25 1.16 0.67
CA THR A 625 1.58 2.48 0.53
C THR A 625 0.41 2.66 1.52
N GLY A 626 -0.43 1.64 1.70
CA GLY A 626 -1.55 1.70 2.67
C GLY A 626 -1.07 1.92 4.11
N SER A 627 -0.13 1.11 4.57
CA SER A 627 0.46 1.19 5.92
C SER A 627 1.27 2.48 6.13
N LEU A 628 1.85 3.03 5.07
CA LEU A 628 2.52 4.33 5.07
C LEU A 628 1.55 5.47 5.41
N PHE A 629 0.37 5.49 4.78
CA PHE A 629 -0.66 6.47 5.10
C PHE A 629 -1.17 6.32 6.53
N VAL A 630 -1.27 5.10 7.08
CA VAL A 630 -1.60 4.93 8.51
C VAL A 630 -0.60 5.69 9.39
N ALA A 631 0.70 5.56 9.13
CA ALA A 631 1.72 6.26 9.92
C ALA A 631 1.60 7.80 9.80
N ILE A 632 1.45 8.31 8.57
CA ILE A 632 1.29 9.76 8.32
C ILE A 632 0.05 10.31 9.03
N THR A 633 -1.07 9.59 8.94
CA THR A 633 -2.38 10.05 9.41
C THR A 633 -2.51 10.01 10.94
N VAL A 634 -1.92 8.99 11.59
CA VAL A 634 -1.83 8.91 13.05
C VAL A 634 -1.01 10.08 13.60
N ASN A 635 0.14 10.38 13.01
CA ASN A 635 0.96 11.53 13.42
C ASN A 635 0.19 12.84 13.25
N LYS A 636 -0.42 13.05 12.07
CA LYS A 636 -1.26 14.22 11.77
C LYS A 636 -2.37 14.41 12.81
N SER A 637 -3.04 13.31 13.16
CA SER A 637 -4.21 13.34 14.04
C SER A 637 -3.84 13.59 15.50
N LEU A 638 -2.71 13.03 15.96
CA LEU A 638 -2.19 13.28 17.30
C LEU A 638 -1.83 14.76 17.49
N TRP A 639 -1.11 15.34 16.52
CA TRP A 639 -0.77 16.76 16.55
C TRP A 639 -2.01 17.65 16.40
N GLY A 640 -2.92 17.30 15.49
CA GLY A 640 -4.19 18.02 15.31
C GLY A 640 -5.02 18.11 16.60
N TYR A 641 -5.13 17.00 17.34
CA TYR A 641 -5.78 17.00 18.66
C TYR A 641 -5.07 17.89 19.67
N GLY A 642 -3.74 17.77 19.76
CA GLY A 642 -2.92 18.60 20.65
C GLY A 642 -3.15 20.08 20.39
N MET A 643 -3.09 20.50 19.12
CA MET A 643 -3.34 21.87 18.73
C MET A 643 -4.77 22.31 19.03
N GLY A 644 -5.78 21.49 18.75
CA GLY A 644 -7.16 21.80 19.13
C GLY A 644 -7.34 22.06 20.62
N LYS A 645 -6.63 21.32 21.48
CA LYS A 645 -6.71 21.49 22.94
C LYS A 645 -5.94 22.71 23.47
N PHE A 646 -4.76 22.98 22.93
CA PHE A 646 -3.86 24.00 23.49
C PHE A 646 -3.97 25.37 22.81
N VAL A 647 -4.47 25.46 21.57
CA VAL A 647 -4.51 26.73 20.81
C VAL A 647 -5.35 27.79 21.52
N THR A 648 -6.57 27.48 21.94
CA THR A 648 -7.45 28.47 22.57
C THR A 648 -6.86 29.07 23.86
N PRO A 649 -6.44 28.28 24.88
CA PRO A 649 -5.84 28.87 26.07
C PRO A 649 -4.52 29.58 25.79
N TRP A 650 -3.75 29.13 24.80
CA TRP A 650 -2.50 29.78 24.41
C TRP A 650 -2.75 31.14 23.74
N THR A 651 -3.74 31.22 22.84
CA THR A 651 -4.16 32.46 22.20
C THR A 651 -4.68 33.47 23.21
N ILE A 652 -5.45 33.04 24.22
CA ILE A 652 -5.96 33.93 25.27
C ILE A 652 -4.80 34.47 26.13
N LYS A 653 -3.79 33.65 26.45
CA LYS A 653 -2.67 34.03 27.32
C LYS A 653 -1.61 34.89 26.62
N SER A 654 -1.29 34.58 25.37
CA SER A 654 -0.12 35.14 24.67
C SER A 654 -0.48 35.90 23.38
N GLY A 655 -1.75 35.96 23.01
CA GLY A 655 -2.22 36.56 21.76
C GLY A 655 -2.07 35.62 20.55
N PHE A 656 -2.45 36.11 19.38
CA PHE A 656 -2.43 35.34 18.14
C PHE A 656 -1.03 35.20 17.52
N ILE A 657 -0.16 36.22 17.63
CA ILE A 657 1.17 36.21 16.99
C ILE A 657 2.02 35.01 17.43
N PRO A 658 2.25 34.75 18.74
CA PRO A 658 3.12 33.65 19.15
C PRO A 658 2.64 32.27 18.68
N VAL A 659 1.32 32.05 18.66
CA VAL A 659 0.73 30.76 18.26
C VAL A 659 0.98 30.49 16.78
N PHE A 660 0.66 31.47 15.92
CA PHE A 660 0.84 31.35 14.47
C PHE A 660 2.32 31.34 14.07
N MET A 661 3.15 32.18 14.69
CA MET A 661 4.60 32.23 14.39
C MET A 661 5.33 30.97 14.82
N THR A 662 4.94 30.35 15.93
CA THR A 662 5.53 29.06 16.33
C THR A 662 5.16 27.95 15.34
N ASN A 663 3.90 27.90 14.88
CA ASN A 663 3.49 26.91 13.87
C ASN A 663 4.18 27.13 12.52
N MET A 664 4.29 28.37 12.09
CA MET A 664 5.05 28.73 10.90
C MET A 664 6.52 28.31 11.03
N ALA A 665 7.18 28.60 12.15
CA ALA A 665 8.58 28.24 12.39
C ALA A 665 8.79 26.72 12.36
N LEU A 666 7.90 25.96 13.02
CA LEU A 666 7.94 24.49 12.98
C LEU A 666 7.73 23.97 11.56
N THR A 667 6.73 24.49 10.83
CA THR A 667 6.47 24.04 9.47
C THR A 667 7.66 24.32 8.55
N THR A 668 8.26 25.52 8.64
CA THR A 668 9.48 25.88 7.91
C THR A 668 10.65 24.99 8.29
N LEU A 669 10.81 24.65 9.57
CA LEU A 669 11.86 23.74 10.04
C LEU A 669 11.73 22.36 9.37
N PHE A 670 10.54 21.75 9.44
CA PHE A 670 10.33 20.42 8.86
C PHE A 670 10.41 20.43 7.34
N CYS A 671 9.91 21.46 6.66
CA CYS A 671 10.12 21.60 5.22
C CYS A 671 11.60 21.85 4.87
N GLY A 672 12.33 22.61 5.69
CA GLY A 672 13.76 22.86 5.54
C GLY A 672 14.62 21.60 5.68
N LEU A 673 14.21 20.65 6.52
CA LEU A 673 14.81 19.31 6.56
C LEU A 673 14.73 18.59 5.22
N GLY A 674 13.81 18.98 4.31
CA GLY A 674 13.74 18.46 2.95
C GLY A 674 15.05 18.63 2.16
N ALA A 675 15.84 19.68 2.46
CA ALA A 675 17.17 19.84 1.88
C ALA A 675 18.14 18.74 2.33
N VAL A 676 18.05 18.31 3.59
CA VAL A 676 18.85 17.20 4.12
C VAL A 676 18.48 15.90 3.41
N PHE A 677 17.18 15.64 3.22
CA PHE A 677 16.69 14.46 2.49
C PHE A 677 17.01 14.51 0.99
N TYR A 678 17.13 15.68 0.38
CA TYR A 678 17.58 15.81 -1.00
C TYR A 678 19.04 15.33 -1.17
N PHE A 679 19.94 15.73 -0.27
CA PHE A 679 21.36 15.33 -0.36
C PHE A 679 21.65 13.93 0.22
N HIS A 680 20.97 13.55 1.31
CA HIS A 680 21.23 12.30 2.05
C HIS A 680 20.14 11.22 1.87
N GLY A 681 19.11 11.46 1.06
CA GLY A 681 17.99 10.53 0.85
C GLY A 681 18.44 9.13 0.44
N LYS A 682 19.44 9.04 -0.44
CA LYS A 682 20.04 7.75 -0.86
C LYS A 682 20.60 6.96 0.32
N THR A 683 21.24 7.64 1.27
CA THR A 683 21.80 6.99 2.48
C THR A 683 20.70 6.42 3.35
N PHE A 684 19.61 7.16 3.55
CA PHE A 684 18.45 6.66 4.32
C PHE A 684 17.74 5.49 3.62
N ARG A 685 17.69 5.48 2.29
CA ARG A 685 17.15 4.34 1.52
C ARG A 685 18.06 3.11 1.57
N ARG A 686 19.39 3.28 1.60
CA ARG A 686 20.33 2.16 1.85
C ARG A 686 20.04 1.47 3.18
N TRP A 687 19.75 2.21 4.24
CA TRP A 687 19.43 1.63 5.55
C TRP A 687 18.18 0.76 5.54
N THR A 688 17.23 1.05 4.64
CA THR A 688 15.95 0.33 4.55
C THR A 688 15.93 -0.75 3.48
N ARG A 689 16.98 -0.86 2.65
CA ARG A 689 17.10 -1.77 1.49
C ARG A 689 16.75 -3.24 1.79
N ASN A 690 17.24 -3.78 2.90
CA ASN A 690 17.08 -5.20 3.24
C ASN A 690 15.89 -5.46 4.18
N SER A 691 14.99 -4.50 4.32
CA SER A 691 13.83 -4.62 5.21
C SER A 691 12.67 -5.33 4.52
N ASN A 692 12.00 -6.22 5.26
CA ASN A 692 10.83 -6.97 4.78
C ASN A 692 9.70 -6.08 4.23
N VAL A 693 9.66 -4.78 4.53
CA VAL A 693 8.69 -3.82 4.00
C VAL A 693 8.74 -3.68 2.47
N HIS A 694 9.87 -4.06 1.85
CA HIS A 694 10.00 -4.10 0.39
C HIS A 694 9.64 -5.47 -0.21
N GLU A 695 9.39 -6.48 0.64
CA GLU A 695 9.04 -7.84 0.25
C GLU A 695 7.56 -8.19 0.47
N VAL A 696 6.78 -7.32 1.12
CA VAL A 696 5.36 -7.59 1.42
C VAL A 696 4.51 -7.27 0.18
N GLU A 697 4.08 -8.32 -0.52
CA GLU A 697 2.86 -8.35 -1.35
C GLU A 697 1.99 -9.55 -0.96
#